data_AF-A0A8J4XUG2-F1
#
_entry.id   AF-A0A8J4XUG2-F1
#
_cell.length_a   1.000
_cell.length_b   1.000
_cell.length_c   1.000
_cell.angle_alpha   90.00
_cell.angle_beta   90.00
_cell.angle_gamma   90.00
#
_symmetry.space_group_name_H-M   'P 1'
#
loop_
_entity.id
_entity.type
_entity.pdbx_description
1 polymer ?
#
loop_
_entity_poly.entity_id
_entity_poly.type
_entity_poly.pdbx_seq_one_letter_code
_entity_poly.pdbx_strand_id
1 'polypeptide(L)'
;MHRGAHSWLHRKHSYACQKLVEQFAELTNTDEALAQFYLQDRDWNLERSVNAFFEAKKEEDEMKALQVDEESEIMVTFNSKLVSVMEKGVLTEEAPKNFCFLTWNIDGLDEKNLKKRTKAVAKIIEREKADIVFLQEVIANTLTYLEQLLPQFLFLAGDTEDYFIVTLLRRTTVYFDGQTVVPFANTCMGRNLLCVENKLFLAQAHIGDLKLHLLNSHLESTGEFAKQRVEQLRTGFTKMKDGPAGVTTLFGGDLNLRDKEVVAAGMPQGVVDLWEACGQRPECKWTWDTARNSNKEFPGRFKPRLRFDRVYQHTPSSSTLSAVPLHFGLVGLQKVINTQSFPSDHWGIIVHFEMVLRVGSWNVLSLSDDRRLPLLSGELSRLRVDIVGLSEMRRPGSGETSSGGYTYYWSGMSNGHREPYTKLKDLTCAHEYAVVVSNRINVLGALEDNVELWDTFKRETLQTAKECIGERPRSRRGFVATETLENIEESRTARHARNQDQYGSLSRRTRTLLRKDKERYVRNLAEDVEGHLNANALRPAYRALKKLRSKSPSRASAIRAADERLVSDMEGNGSIHGECILLSAPHSLSGWTSQSSCRPPAARTLSSLTGTASVAMPLASRLFCPQPSAAALGCLSDGLKLARGPPLLEAQ
;
A
#
# COMPACT_ATOMS: atom_id res chain seq x y z
N MET A 1 -0.43 -20.54 9.91
CA MET A 1 0.95 -20.54 9.38
C MET A 1 1.08 -19.93 7.97
N HIS A 2 0.15 -20.14 7.03
CA HIS A 2 0.33 -19.74 5.61
C HIS A 2 0.71 -18.26 5.29
N ARG A 3 0.41 -17.27 6.14
CA ARG A 3 0.74 -15.85 5.83
C ARG A 3 2.25 -15.55 5.79
N GLY A 4 3.10 -16.36 6.43
CA GLY A 4 4.56 -16.19 6.33
C GLY A 4 5.13 -16.61 4.97
N ALA A 5 4.52 -17.62 4.33
CA ALA A 5 5.06 -18.23 3.10
C ALA A 5 5.06 -17.25 1.91
N HIS A 6 4.01 -16.45 1.73
CA HIS A 6 3.92 -15.50 0.61
C HIS A 6 4.98 -14.38 0.69
N SER A 7 5.19 -13.81 1.89
CA SER A 7 6.25 -12.81 2.14
C SER A 7 7.66 -13.38 1.92
N TRP A 8 7.84 -14.68 2.16
CA TRP A 8 9.12 -15.36 1.96
C TRP A 8 9.35 -15.70 0.47
N LEU A 9 8.34 -16.23 -0.22
CA LEU A 9 8.42 -16.61 -1.64
C LEU A 9 8.62 -15.38 -2.55
N HIS A 10 7.91 -14.27 -2.35
CA HIS A 10 8.11 -13.06 -3.16
C HIS A 10 9.52 -12.51 -3.05
N ARG A 11 10.05 -12.41 -1.81
CA ARG A 11 11.45 -12.01 -1.58
C ARG A 11 12.44 -12.99 -2.20
N LYS A 12 12.18 -14.29 -2.11
CA LYS A 12 13.04 -15.32 -2.71
C LYS A 12 13.06 -15.26 -4.24
N HIS A 13 11.96 -14.87 -4.88
CA HIS A 13 11.90 -14.71 -6.34
C HIS A 13 12.64 -13.45 -6.81
N SER A 14 12.39 -12.30 -6.15
CA SER A 14 13.13 -11.05 -6.43
C SER A 14 14.64 -11.23 -6.22
N TYR A 15 15.05 -11.84 -5.11
CA TYR A 15 16.46 -12.13 -4.82
C TYR A 15 17.08 -13.13 -5.82
N ALA A 16 16.32 -14.11 -6.32
CA ALA A 16 16.80 -15.03 -7.35
C ALA A 16 16.98 -14.33 -8.71
N CYS A 17 16.05 -13.46 -9.09
CA CYS A 17 16.15 -12.64 -10.30
C CYS A 17 17.35 -11.68 -10.23
N GLN A 18 17.52 -10.96 -9.12
CA GLN A 18 18.64 -10.02 -8.96
C GLN A 18 19.99 -10.75 -8.93
N LYS A 19 20.08 -11.90 -8.26
CA LYS A 19 21.30 -12.73 -8.33
C LYS A 19 21.65 -13.20 -9.75
N LEU A 20 20.66 -13.49 -10.60
CA LEU A 20 20.93 -13.86 -12.00
C LEU A 20 21.47 -12.66 -12.79
N VAL A 21 20.99 -11.45 -12.48
CA VAL A 21 21.47 -10.18 -13.04
C VAL A 21 22.92 -9.90 -12.61
N GLU A 22 23.22 -9.97 -11.30
CA GLU A 22 24.58 -9.90 -10.73
C GLU A 22 25.53 -10.87 -11.45
N GLN A 23 25.11 -12.14 -11.60
CA GLN A 23 25.93 -13.19 -12.21
C GLN A 23 26.15 -13.00 -13.72
N PHE A 24 25.18 -12.47 -14.47
CA PHE A 24 25.41 -12.12 -15.87
C PHE A 24 26.38 -10.94 -15.98
N ALA A 25 26.18 -9.89 -15.19
CA ALA A 25 27.03 -8.71 -15.17
C ALA A 25 28.50 -9.07 -14.89
N GLU A 26 28.73 -9.94 -13.90
CA GLU A 26 30.05 -10.52 -13.60
C GLU A 26 30.63 -11.35 -14.77
N LEU A 27 29.85 -12.29 -15.33
CA LEU A 27 30.31 -13.20 -16.40
C LEU A 27 30.59 -12.51 -17.74
N THR A 28 29.95 -11.38 -18.00
CA THR A 28 30.08 -10.64 -19.27
C THR A 28 30.91 -9.36 -19.16
N ASN A 29 31.22 -8.92 -17.93
CA ASN A 29 31.79 -7.61 -17.60
C ASN A 29 30.92 -6.47 -18.17
N THR A 30 29.64 -6.45 -17.77
CA THR A 30 28.62 -5.45 -18.17
C THR A 30 27.84 -4.94 -16.97
N ASP A 31 26.95 -3.97 -17.16
CA ASP A 31 26.06 -3.46 -16.11
C ASP A 31 24.82 -4.35 -15.86
N GLU A 32 24.16 -4.13 -14.72
CA GLU A 32 22.95 -4.85 -14.33
C GLU A 32 21.75 -4.66 -15.27
N ALA A 33 21.64 -3.54 -16.00
CA ALA A 33 20.53 -3.32 -16.91
C ALA A 33 20.71 -4.10 -18.23
N LEU A 34 21.94 -4.18 -18.76
CA LEU A 34 22.25 -5.03 -19.90
C LEU A 34 22.09 -6.52 -19.56
N ALA A 35 22.52 -6.92 -18.36
CA ALA A 35 22.25 -8.24 -17.80
C ALA A 35 20.74 -8.56 -17.74
N GLN A 36 19.95 -7.64 -17.19
CA GLN A 36 18.50 -7.80 -17.06
C GLN A 36 17.80 -7.87 -18.42
N PHE A 37 18.24 -7.10 -19.42
CA PHE A 37 17.74 -7.18 -20.80
C PHE A 37 17.92 -8.58 -21.40
N TYR A 38 19.13 -9.15 -21.35
CA TYR A 38 19.37 -10.47 -21.94
C TYR A 38 18.57 -11.59 -21.25
N LEU A 39 18.44 -11.52 -19.93
CA LEU A 39 17.70 -12.49 -19.09
C LEU A 39 16.19 -12.47 -19.32
N GLN A 40 15.57 -11.27 -19.45
CA GLN A 40 14.12 -11.14 -19.65
C GLN A 40 13.65 -11.87 -20.92
N ASP A 41 14.36 -11.70 -22.04
CA ASP A 41 14.01 -12.29 -23.34
C ASP A 41 14.27 -13.82 -23.43
N ARG A 42 14.80 -14.44 -22.36
CA ARG A 42 15.33 -15.83 -22.35
C ARG A 42 14.88 -16.63 -21.13
N ASP A 43 13.70 -16.34 -20.61
CA ASP A 43 13.09 -17.08 -19.49
C ASP A 43 13.94 -17.06 -18.20
N TRP A 44 14.73 -15.98 -18.01
CA TRP A 44 15.75 -15.84 -16.95
C TRP A 44 16.83 -16.93 -16.94
N ASN A 45 17.05 -17.61 -18.07
CA ASN A 45 18.12 -18.60 -18.22
C ASN A 45 19.48 -17.91 -18.44
N LEU A 46 20.34 -17.93 -17.42
CA LEU A 46 21.67 -17.30 -17.44
C LEU A 46 22.57 -17.80 -18.58
N GLU A 47 22.66 -19.12 -18.80
CA GLU A 47 23.53 -19.72 -19.81
C GLU A 47 23.12 -19.31 -21.23
N ARG A 48 21.84 -19.44 -21.56
CA ARG A 48 21.25 -19.00 -22.84
C ARG A 48 21.43 -17.50 -23.07
N SER A 49 21.45 -16.71 -21.99
CA SER A 49 21.62 -15.26 -22.02
C SER A 49 23.08 -14.87 -22.29
N VAL A 50 24.03 -15.43 -21.54
CA VAL A 50 25.47 -15.15 -21.68
C VAL A 50 25.98 -15.60 -23.04
N ASN A 51 25.54 -16.76 -23.54
CA ASN A 51 25.91 -17.24 -24.88
C ASN A 51 25.46 -16.24 -25.98
N ALA A 52 24.22 -15.78 -25.93
CA ALA A 52 23.68 -14.82 -26.90
C ALA A 52 24.34 -13.43 -26.83
N PHE A 53 24.94 -13.05 -25.70
CA PHE A 53 25.75 -11.84 -25.59
C PHE A 53 27.08 -11.99 -26.33
N PHE A 54 27.79 -13.12 -26.13
CA PHE A 54 29.06 -13.37 -26.81
C PHE A 54 28.88 -13.61 -28.32
N GLU A 55 27.77 -14.23 -28.76
CA GLU A 55 27.39 -14.32 -30.17
C GLU A 55 27.21 -12.91 -30.79
N ALA A 56 26.40 -12.04 -30.16
CA ALA A 56 26.17 -10.67 -30.64
C ALA A 56 27.46 -9.84 -30.69
N LYS A 57 28.34 -9.98 -29.70
CA LYS A 57 29.62 -9.28 -29.65
C LYS A 57 30.58 -9.74 -30.75
N LYS A 58 30.58 -11.03 -31.08
CA LYS A 58 31.36 -11.60 -32.18
C LYS A 58 30.88 -11.07 -33.55
N GLU A 59 29.56 -10.98 -33.77
CA GLU A 59 29.00 -10.34 -34.97
C GLU A 59 29.44 -8.87 -35.09
N GLU A 60 29.47 -8.13 -33.98
CA GLU A 60 29.87 -6.73 -33.94
C GLU A 60 31.36 -6.54 -34.29
N ASP A 61 32.24 -7.38 -33.74
CA ASP A 61 33.69 -7.31 -34.03
C ASP A 61 34.03 -7.79 -35.45
N GLU A 62 33.29 -8.77 -35.99
CA GLU A 62 33.38 -9.15 -37.41
C GLU A 62 32.89 -8.03 -38.34
N MET A 63 31.83 -7.30 -37.98
CA MET A 63 31.26 -6.23 -38.81
C MET A 63 32.07 -4.92 -38.74
N LYS A 64 32.77 -4.65 -37.64
CA LYS A 64 33.75 -3.54 -37.52
C LYS A 64 34.95 -3.70 -38.47
N ALA A 65 35.30 -4.93 -38.86
CA ALA A 65 36.45 -5.21 -39.72
C ALA A 65 36.21 -4.93 -41.22
N LEU A 66 34.99 -4.56 -41.62
CA LEU A 66 34.55 -4.57 -43.03
C LEU A 66 34.16 -3.19 -43.60
N GLN A 67 34.23 -2.10 -42.84
CA GLN A 67 33.74 -0.79 -43.30
C GLN A 67 34.83 0.10 -43.89
N VAL A 68 34.88 0.14 -45.22
CA VAL A 68 35.49 1.21 -46.03
C VAL A 68 34.49 1.61 -47.13
N ASP A 69 34.23 2.91 -47.24
CA ASP A 69 33.52 3.67 -48.28
C ASP A 69 31.99 3.52 -48.48
N GLU A 70 31.33 4.69 -48.34
CA GLU A 70 30.08 5.20 -48.95
C GLU A 70 28.68 4.57 -48.67
N GLU A 71 27.66 5.28 -49.17
CA GLU A 71 26.27 5.27 -48.70
C GLU A 71 25.55 3.93 -48.94
N SER A 72 25.37 3.16 -47.87
CA SER A 72 24.62 1.91 -47.85
C SER A 72 23.41 1.98 -46.91
N GLU A 73 22.32 1.27 -47.24
CA GLU A 73 21.14 1.18 -46.37
C GLU A 73 21.54 0.50 -45.05
N ILE A 74 21.42 1.24 -43.93
CA ILE A 74 21.87 0.75 -42.63
C ILE A 74 20.94 -0.37 -42.13
N MET A 75 21.24 -1.62 -42.49
CA MET A 75 20.80 -2.81 -41.77
C MET A 75 21.48 -2.83 -40.40
N VAL A 76 20.91 -2.10 -39.44
CA VAL A 76 21.35 -2.20 -38.04
C VAL A 76 20.79 -3.50 -37.47
N THR A 77 21.67 -4.44 -37.15
CA THR A 77 21.28 -5.65 -36.40
C THR A 77 20.77 -5.26 -35.00
N PHE A 78 19.80 -6.01 -34.50
CA PHE A 78 18.99 -5.66 -33.33
C PHE A 78 19.83 -5.30 -32.08
N ASN A 79 20.96 -5.96 -31.89
CA ASN A 79 21.80 -5.83 -30.70
C ASN A 79 22.72 -4.59 -30.73
N SER A 80 23.47 -4.34 -31.82
CA SER A 80 24.54 -3.32 -31.84
C SER A 80 24.02 -1.90 -31.58
N LYS A 81 22.84 -1.54 -32.11
CA LYS A 81 22.21 -0.25 -31.80
C LYS A 81 21.88 -0.13 -30.31
N LEU A 82 21.33 -1.19 -29.74
CA LEU A 82 20.82 -1.21 -28.37
C LEU A 82 21.97 -1.16 -27.35
N VAL A 83 23.03 -1.94 -27.57
CA VAL A 83 24.29 -1.86 -26.82
C VAL A 83 24.82 -0.41 -26.86
N SER A 84 24.95 0.18 -28.06
CA SER A 84 25.44 1.57 -28.21
C SER A 84 24.52 2.67 -27.64
N VAL A 85 23.31 2.32 -27.20
CA VAL A 85 22.35 3.19 -26.49
C VAL A 85 22.46 3.00 -24.98
N MET A 86 22.71 1.78 -24.52
CA MET A 86 22.91 1.45 -23.09
C MET A 86 24.29 1.93 -22.61
N GLU A 87 25.35 1.68 -23.40
CA GLU A 87 26.72 2.19 -23.16
C GLU A 87 26.80 3.73 -23.07
N LYS A 88 25.84 4.46 -23.66
CA LYS A 88 25.78 5.93 -23.61
C LYS A 88 25.17 6.49 -22.33
N GLY A 89 24.86 5.64 -21.36
CA GLY A 89 25.04 5.95 -19.93
C GLY A 89 24.26 7.14 -19.38
N VAL A 90 22.94 7.01 -19.25
CA VAL A 90 22.16 7.74 -18.23
C VAL A 90 21.14 6.78 -17.59
N LEU A 91 21.66 5.72 -16.95
CA LEU A 91 20.89 4.92 -16.01
C LEU A 91 20.95 5.60 -14.64
N THR A 92 19.79 5.88 -14.04
CA THR A 92 19.67 6.54 -12.74
C THR A 92 19.05 5.60 -11.73
N GLU A 93 19.63 5.51 -10.53
CA GLU A 93 19.03 4.77 -9.41
C GLU A 93 17.76 5.46 -8.87
N GLU A 94 17.59 6.77 -9.11
CA GLU A 94 16.31 7.44 -8.89
C GLU A 94 15.23 6.86 -9.83
N ALA A 95 14.19 6.28 -9.24
CA ALA A 95 12.98 5.92 -9.97
C ALA A 95 12.35 7.17 -10.64
N PRO A 96 11.87 7.06 -11.89
CA PRO A 96 11.34 8.21 -12.62
C PRO A 96 10.11 8.80 -11.92
N LYS A 97 10.00 10.14 -11.93
CA LYS A 97 8.90 10.89 -11.28
C LYS A 97 7.69 11.11 -12.21
N ASN A 98 7.85 10.82 -13.50
CA ASN A 98 6.80 10.93 -14.52
C ASN A 98 6.93 9.77 -15.53
N PHE A 99 5.85 9.42 -16.23
CA PHE A 99 5.89 8.53 -17.40
C PHE A 99 4.94 9.00 -18.51
N CYS A 100 5.25 8.62 -19.75
CA CYS A 100 4.45 8.96 -20.93
C CYS A 100 3.72 7.72 -21.48
N PHE A 101 2.40 7.82 -21.59
CA PHE A 101 1.53 6.83 -22.23
C PHE A 101 1.05 7.35 -23.59
N LEU A 102 1.03 6.49 -24.60
CA LEU A 102 0.53 6.79 -25.94
C LEU A 102 -0.45 5.71 -26.40
N THR A 103 -1.52 6.06 -27.10
CA THR A 103 -2.34 5.08 -27.82
C THR A 103 -2.75 5.55 -29.22
N TRP A 104 -2.71 4.66 -30.21
CA TRP A 104 -2.92 5.03 -31.60
C TRP A 104 -3.32 3.83 -32.48
N ASN A 105 -4.49 3.89 -33.12
CA ASN A 105 -4.77 3.09 -34.31
C ASN A 105 -3.89 3.60 -35.47
N ILE A 106 -3.03 2.76 -36.02
CA ILE A 106 -2.06 3.17 -37.06
C ILE A 106 -2.57 2.98 -38.49
N ASP A 107 -3.76 2.38 -38.66
CA ASP A 107 -4.38 2.08 -39.97
C ASP A 107 -3.39 1.34 -40.90
N GLY A 108 -2.78 0.26 -40.38
CA GLY A 108 -1.84 -0.57 -41.13
C GLY A 108 -2.49 -1.35 -42.28
N LEU A 109 -3.82 -1.36 -42.34
CA LEU A 109 -4.63 -1.88 -43.44
C LEU A 109 -4.61 -0.99 -44.70
N ASP A 110 -4.21 0.29 -44.61
CA ASP A 110 -4.02 1.16 -45.78
C ASP A 110 -2.57 1.12 -46.29
N GLU A 111 -2.37 0.38 -47.38
CA GLU A 111 -1.10 0.26 -48.11
C GLU A 111 -0.51 1.63 -48.56
N LYS A 112 -1.34 2.67 -48.69
CA LYS A 112 -0.96 3.99 -49.25
C LYS A 112 0.08 4.70 -48.39
N ASN A 113 1.33 4.67 -48.88
CA ASN A 113 2.52 5.18 -48.20
C ASN A 113 2.91 4.41 -46.92
N LEU A 114 2.44 3.16 -46.72
CA LEU A 114 2.57 2.38 -45.48
C LEU A 114 3.97 2.47 -44.83
N LYS A 115 5.06 2.07 -45.52
CA LYS A 115 6.43 2.12 -44.98
C LYS A 115 6.87 3.54 -44.54
N LYS A 116 6.39 4.61 -45.20
CA LYS A 116 6.64 6.00 -44.78
C LYS A 116 5.79 6.38 -43.56
N ARG A 117 4.52 5.96 -43.51
CA ARG A 117 3.59 6.15 -42.39
C ARG A 117 4.11 5.50 -41.11
N THR A 118 4.46 4.20 -41.15
CA THR A 118 5.03 3.46 -40.01
C THR A 118 6.33 4.11 -39.51
N LYS A 119 7.21 4.56 -40.42
CA LYS A 119 8.44 5.29 -40.05
C LYS A 119 8.16 6.66 -39.41
N ALA A 120 7.03 7.30 -39.73
CA ALA A 120 6.59 8.53 -39.04
C ALA A 120 6.00 8.24 -37.66
N VAL A 121 5.22 7.16 -37.49
CA VAL A 121 4.72 6.70 -36.18
C VAL A 121 5.88 6.41 -35.24
N ALA A 122 6.88 5.64 -35.69
CA ALA A 122 8.08 5.33 -34.88
C ALA A 122 8.82 6.60 -34.42
N LYS A 123 9.06 7.55 -35.34
CA LYS A 123 9.69 8.85 -35.02
C LYS A 123 8.88 9.70 -34.03
N ILE A 124 7.57 9.54 -33.99
CA ILE A 124 6.70 10.22 -33.02
C ILE A 124 6.84 9.55 -31.65
N ILE A 125 6.72 8.22 -31.57
CA ILE A 125 6.93 7.44 -30.33
C ILE A 125 8.31 7.75 -29.69
N GLU A 126 9.35 7.84 -30.52
CA GLU A 126 10.71 8.18 -30.11
C GLU A 126 10.81 9.64 -29.60
N ARG A 127 10.29 10.61 -30.37
CA ARG A 127 10.36 12.05 -30.02
C ARG A 127 9.59 12.39 -28.75
N GLU A 128 8.38 11.87 -28.60
CA GLU A 128 7.55 12.09 -27.40
C GLU A 128 8.04 11.28 -26.19
N LYS A 129 9.10 10.45 -26.36
CA LYS A 129 9.70 9.61 -25.32
C LYS A 129 8.70 8.69 -24.61
N ALA A 130 7.72 8.15 -25.32
CA ALA A 130 6.69 7.29 -24.72
C ALA A 130 7.32 6.07 -24.01
N ASP A 131 6.81 5.72 -22.82
CA ASP A 131 7.22 4.55 -22.03
C ASP A 131 6.31 3.36 -22.32
N ILE A 132 5.02 3.63 -22.50
CA ILE A 132 3.99 2.63 -22.81
C ILE A 132 3.25 3.09 -24.07
N VAL A 133 3.12 2.21 -25.06
CA VAL A 133 2.36 2.48 -26.29
C VAL A 133 1.34 1.38 -26.54
N PHE A 134 0.08 1.72 -26.76
CA PHE A 134 -0.95 0.82 -27.27
C PHE A 134 -1.22 1.11 -28.75
N LEU A 135 -0.88 0.19 -29.64
CA LEU A 135 -1.18 0.27 -31.06
C LEU A 135 -2.35 -0.65 -31.45
N GLN A 136 -3.13 -0.20 -32.43
CA GLN A 136 -4.20 -0.97 -33.08
C GLN A 136 -4.03 -0.91 -34.61
N GLU A 137 -4.59 -1.89 -35.33
CA GLU A 137 -4.35 -2.13 -36.77
C GLU A 137 -2.88 -2.25 -37.15
N VAL A 138 -2.12 -3.00 -36.34
CA VAL A 138 -0.79 -3.46 -36.69
C VAL A 138 -0.93 -4.74 -37.53
N ILE A 139 -0.30 -4.77 -38.70
CA ILE A 139 -0.11 -6.00 -39.50
C ILE A 139 1.35 -6.48 -39.39
N ALA A 140 1.62 -7.74 -39.70
CA ALA A 140 2.98 -8.33 -39.60
C ALA A 140 4.08 -7.46 -40.25
N ASN A 141 3.87 -6.97 -41.48
CA ASN A 141 4.81 -6.08 -42.18
C ASN A 141 5.11 -4.78 -41.40
N THR A 142 4.10 -4.22 -40.72
CA THR A 142 4.29 -3.01 -39.89
C THR A 142 4.93 -3.31 -38.55
N LEU A 143 4.67 -4.49 -37.95
CA LEU A 143 5.33 -4.93 -36.72
C LEU A 143 6.85 -5.02 -36.94
N THR A 144 7.30 -5.74 -37.98
CA THR A 144 8.73 -5.87 -38.30
C THR A 144 9.42 -4.52 -38.56
N TYR A 145 8.74 -3.57 -39.21
CA TYR A 145 9.27 -2.21 -39.35
C TYR A 145 9.33 -1.42 -38.04
N LEU A 146 8.39 -1.64 -37.11
CA LEU A 146 8.42 -0.99 -35.80
C LEU A 146 9.52 -1.58 -34.91
N GLU A 147 9.69 -2.90 -34.88
CA GLU A 147 10.73 -3.60 -34.12
C GLU A 147 12.15 -3.14 -34.54
N GLN A 148 12.39 -3.01 -35.86
CA GLN A 148 13.65 -2.48 -36.41
C GLN A 148 13.90 -1.00 -36.08
N LEU A 149 12.84 -0.20 -35.95
CA LEU A 149 12.95 1.24 -35.68
C LEU A 149 12.96 1.59 -34.18
N LEU A 150 12.43 0.71 -33.33
CA LEU A 150 12.21 0.93 -31.89
C LEU A 150 12.75 -0.24 -31.02
N PRO A 151 14.00 -0.71 -31.19
CA PRO A 151 14.54 -1.87 -30.46
C PRO A 151 14.58 -1.68 -28.92
N GLN A 152 14.49 -0.45 -28.43
CA GLN A 152 14.38 -0.11 -27.00
C GLN A 152 13.02 -0.47 -26.36
N PHE A 153 12.09 -1.04 -27.12
CA PHE A 153 10.80 -1.54 -26.63
C PHE A 153 10.72 -3.07 -26.67
N LEU A 154 9.98 -3.64 -25.72
CA LEU A 154 9.44 -4.98 -25.78
C LEU A 154 8.07 -4.92 -26.47
N PHE A 155 7.85 -5.78 -27.46
CA PHE A 155 6.62 -5.83 -28.27
C PHE A 155 5.73 -6.98 -27.80
N LEU A 156 4.53 -6.66 -27.33
CA LEU A 156 3.54 -7.61 -26.83
C LEU A 156 2.38 -7.68 -27.82
N ALA A 157 2.37 -8.69 -28.69
CA ALA A 157 1.32 -8.85 -29.68
C ALA A 157 0.06 -9.50 -29.06
N GLY A 158 -1.11 -8.98 -29.42
CA GLY A 158 -2.41 -9.53 -29.03
C GLY A 158 -2.93 -10.63 -29.96
N ASP A 159 -2.37 -10.73 -31.17
CA ASP A 159 -2.57 -11.82 -32.13
C ASP A 159 -1.40 -11.79 -33.14
N THR A 160 -1.40 -12.69 -34.13
CA THR A 160 -0.40 -12.72 -35.23
C THR A 160 -0.98 -12.76 -36.64
N GLU A 161 -2.28 -13.03 -36.78
CA GLU A 161 -2.95 -13.14 -38.09
C GLU A 161 -3.65 -11.82 -38.50
N ASP A 162 -3.87 -11.63 -39.81
CA ASP A 162 -4.44 -10.43 -40.45
C ASP A 162 -3.92 -9.08 -39.88
N TYR A 163 -4.69 -8.48 -38.97
CA TYR A 163 -4.34 -7.27 -38.24
C TYR A 163 -4.70 -7.42 -36.76
N PHE A 164 -3.86 -6.85 -35.90
CA PHE A 164 -3.92 -7.07 -34.47
C PHE A 164 -3.56 -5.82 -33.68
N ILE A 165 -3.67 -5.93 -32.36
CA ILE A 165 -3.24 -4.92 -31.39
C ILE A 165 -1.87 -5.30 -30.84
N VAL A 166 -1.06 -4.29 -30.51
CA VAL A 166 0.27 -4.50 -29.91
C VAL A 166 0.48 -3.51 -28.78
N THR A 167 0.97 -3.97 -27.64
CA THR A 167 1.44 -3.11 -26.54
C THR A 167 2.96 -3.08 -26.55
N LEU A 168 3.55 -1.89 -26.64
CA LEU A 168 4.99 -1.69 -26.54
C LEU A 168 5.32 -1.18 -25.14
N LEU A 169 6.31 -1.79 -24.48
CA LEU A 169 6.83 -1.37 -23.18
C LEU A 169 8.30 -0.99 -23.30
N ARG A 170 8.69 0.22 -22.89
CA ARG A 170 10.08 0.69 -22.97
C ARG A 170 10.94 -0.09 -21.96
N ARG A 171 11.90 -0.86 -22.47
CA ARG A 171 12.73 -1.80 -21.69
C ARG A 171 13.55 -1.14 -20.57
N THR A 172 13.84 0.16 -20.71
CA THR A 172 14.63 0.95 -19.74
C THR A 172 13.80 1.62 -18.65
N THR A 173 12.47 1.55 -18.68
CA THR A 173 11.59 2.23 -17.71
C THR A 173 10.40 1.39 -17.25
N VAL A 174 10.00 0.36 -18.00
CA VAL A 174 8.84 -0.48 -17.71
C VAL A 174 9.23 -1.94 -17.59
N TYR A 175 9.17 -2.47 -16.37
CA TYR A 175 9.31 -3.89 -16.08
C TYR A 175 8.03 -4.66 -16.45
N PHE A 176 8.17 -5.96 -16.77
CA PHE A 176 7.11 -6.79 -17.33
C PHE A 176 7.16 -8.22 -16.79
N ASP A 177 6.03 -8.71 -16.25
CA ASP A 177 5.91 -10.05 -15.66
C ASP A 177 5.13 -11.08 -16.53
N GLY A 178 4.49 -10.66 -17.63
CA GLY A 178 3.70 -11.53 -18.51
C GLY A 178 2.51 -10.85 -19.21
N GLN A 179 1.94 -11.55 -20.21
CA GLN A 179 0.71 -11.14 -20.91
C GLN A 179 -0.36 -12.25 -20.94
N THR A 180 -1.63 -11.84 -21.03
CA THR A 180 -2.75 -12.69 -21.46
C THR A 180 -3.54 -12.00 -22.57
N VAL A 181 -4.26 -12.80 -23.36
CA VAL A 181 -5.22 -12.29 -24.35
C VAL A 181 -6.58 -12.86 -24.00
N VAL A 182 -7.58 -12.00 -23.87
CA VAL A 182 -8.98 -12.37 -23.64
C VAL A 182 -9.74 -12.21 -24.97
N PRO A 183 -10.16 -13.30 -25.63
CA PRO A 183 -10.86 -13.21 -26.90
C PRO A 183 -12.31 -12.74 -26.71
N PHE A 184 -12.83 -11.92 -27.63
CA PHE A 184 -14.23 -11.55 -27.61
C PHE A 184 -15.07 -12.54 -28.42
N ALA A 185 -15.75 -13.47 -27.74
CA ALA A 185 -16.58 -14.51 -28.37
C ALA A 185 -17.76 -14.00 -29.22
N ASN A 186 -18.00 -12.68 -29.28
CA ASN A 186 -19.02 -12.03 -30.09
C ASN A 186 -18.44 -11.21 -31.26
N THR A 187 -17.13 -11.24 -31.50
CA THR A 187 -16.50 -10.50 -32.59
C THR A 187 -16.83 -11.08 -33.96
N CYS A 188 -16.93 -10.21 -34.96
CA CYS A 188 -16.93 -10.53 -36.38
C CYS A 188 -15.68 -9.99 -37.09
N MET A 189 -14.77 -9.34 -36.35
CA MET A 189 -13.60 -8.61 -36.86
C MET A 189 -12.28 -9.00 -36.18
N GLY A 190 -12.19 -10.20 -35.57
CA GLY A 190 -10.96 -10.71 -34.96
C GLY A 190 -10.55 -10.05 -33.63
N ARG A 191 -11.50 -9.41 -32.92
CA ARG A 191 -11.17 -8.52 -31.79
C ARG A 191 -10.93 -9.24 -30.47
N ASN A 192 -9.97 -8.74 -29.71
CA ASN A 192 -9.57 -9.24 -28.40
C ASN A 192 -9.14 -8.11 -27.44
N LEU A 193 -8.89 -8.48 -26.18
CA LEU A 193 -8.37 -7.61 -25.13
C LEU A 193 -7.00 -8.15 -24.67
N LEU A 194 -5.93 -7.46 -25.07
CA LEU A 194 -4.56 -7.76 -24.63
C LEU A 194 -4.34 -7.17 -23.24
N CYS A 195 -4.08 -8.04 -22.28
CA CYS A 195 -3.85 -7.70 -20.88
C CYS A 195 -2.38 -7.93 -20.54
N VAL A 196 -1.69 -6.93 -19.98
CA VAL A 196 -0.38 -7.12 -19.35
C VAL A 196 -0.61 -7.64 -17.93
N GLU A 197 -0.84 -8.95 -17.86
CA GLU A 197 -0.93 -9.75 -16.65
C GLU A 197 -0.31 -11.15 -16.88
N ASN A 198 0.12 -11.82 -15.82
CA ASN A 198 0.52 -13.24 -15.89
C ASN A 198 -0.68 -14.17 -15.56
N LYS A 199 -0.63 -15.45 -16.00
CA LYS A 199 -1.71 -16.44 -15.78
C LYS A 199 -1.70 -17.07 -14.38
N LEU A 200 -0.54 -17.18 -13.74
CA LEU A 200 -0.38 -17.89 -12.45
C LEU A 200 -0.47 -16.94 -11.25
N PHE A 201 -0.07 -15.69 -11.45
CA PHE A 201 -0.24 -14.55 -10.56
C PHE A 201 -0.71 -13.37 -11.40
N LEU A 202 -1.49 -12.45 -10.85
CA LEU A 202 -1.75 -11.16 -11.51
C LEU A 202 -0.51 -10.26 -11.39
N ALA A 203 0.62 -10.71 -11.93
CA ALA A 203 1.88 -9.98 -12.04
C ALA A 203 1.78 -8.97 -13.21
N GLN A 204 2.52 -7.87 -13.20
CA GLN A 204 2.10 -6.59 -13.79
C GLN A 204 3.20 -5.88 -14.59
N ALA A 205 2.82 -4.81 -15.32
CA ALA A 205 3.78 -3.79 -15.67
C ALA A 205 4.14 -2.96 -14.41
N HIS A 206 5.39 -2.56 -14.25
CA HIS A 206 5.75 -1.62 -13.18
C HIS A 206 6.85 -0.62 -13.58
N ILE A 207 6.76 0.58 -13.01
CA ILE A 207 7.66 1.72 -13.24
C ILE A 207 8.12 2.19 -11.86
N GLY A 208 9.29 1.69 -11.41
CA GLY A 208 9.67 1.75 -10.00
C GLY A 208 8.59 1.11 -9.12
N ASP A 209 8.18 1.80 -8.05
CA ASP A 209 7.07 1.36 -7.17
C ASP A 209 5.67 1.47 -7.80
N LEU A 210 5.49 2.19 -8.92
CA LEU A 210 4.18 2.28 -9.57
C LEU A 210 3.81 0.96 -10.23
N LYS A 211 2.68 0.39 -9.82
CA LYS A 211 2.11 -0.84 -10.38
C LYS A 211 0.98 -0.56 -11.36
N LEU A 212 1.12 -1.14 -12.56
CA LEU A 212 0.26 -0.90 -13.72
C LEU A 212 -0.32 -2.21 -14.27
N HIS A 213 -1.65 -2.25 -14.38
CA HIS A 213 -2.37 -3.26 -15.16
C HIS A 213 -2.80 -2.60 -16.47
N LEU A 214 -2.27 -3.09 -17.60
CA LEU A 214 -2.42 -2.45 -18.91
C LEU A 214 -3.35 -3.28 -19.79
N LEU A 215 -4.41 -2.65 -20.31
CA LEU A 215 -5.48 -3.28 -21.08
C LEU A 215 -5.61 -2.56 -22.44
N ASN A 216 -5.09 -3.17 -23.51
CA ASN A 216 -5.17 -2.67 -24.88
C ASN A 216 -6.28 -3.40 -25.64
N SER A 217 -7.08 -2.70 -26.45
CA SER A 217 -8.07 -3.33 -27.32
C SER A 217 -8.45 -2.47 -28.53
N HIS A 218 -8.97 -3.13 -29.58
CA HIS A 218 -9.66 -2.50 -30.70
C HIS A 218 -11.11 -3.00 -30.75
N LEU A 219 -12.06 -2.27 -30.16
CA LEU A 219 -13.45 -2.75 -30.06
C LEU A 219 -14.18 -2.70 -31.41
N GLU A 220 -15.17 -3.57 -31.58
CA GLU A 220 -15.92 -3.79 -32.82
C GLU A 220 -16.32 -2.48 -33.53
N SER A 221 -15.97 -2.36 -34.81
CA SER A 221 -16.03 -1.09 -35.53
C SER A 221 -17.42 -0.73 -36.08
N THR A 222 -17.50 0.39 -36.82
CA THR A 222 -18.71 0.89 -37.51
C THR A 222 -19.94 1.13 -36.61
N GLY A 223 -21.11 1.45 -37.17
CA GLY A 223 -22.32 1.78 -36.40
C GLY A 223 -23.19 0.57 -36.05
N GLU A 224 -23.13 -0.44 -36.90
CA GLU A 224 -23.99 -1.63 -36.95
C GLU A 224 -23.70 -2.56 -35.76
N PHE A 225 -22.41 -2.73 -35.42
CA PHE A 225 -21.93 -3.62 -34.38
C PHE A 225 -21.95 -3.01 -32.97
N ALA A 226 -22.79 -2.00 -32.73
CA ALA A 226 -22.91 -1.33 -31.43
C ALA A 226 -23.27 -2.29 -30.28
N LYS A 227 -23.97 -3.40 -30.55
CA LYS A 227 -24.27 -4.43 -29.54
C LYS A 227 -23.01 -5.17 -29.11
N GLN A 228 -22.19 -5.60 -30.08
CA GLN A 228 -20.92 -6.27 -29.85
C GLN A 228 -19.97 -5.37 -29.05
N ARG A 229 -19.73 -4.15 -29.55
CA ARG A 229 -18.86 -3.14 -28.92
C ARG A 229 -19.25 -2.80 -27.48
N VAL A 230 -20.55 -2.68 -27.16
CA VAL A 230 -21.00 -2.43 -25.78
C VAL A 230 -20.66 -3.61 -24.84
N GLU A 231 -20.77 -4.85 -25.31
CA GLU A 231 -20.45 -6.03 -24.48
C GLU A 231 -18.93 -6.22 -24.32
N GLN A 232 -18.16 -5.91 -25.36
CA GLN A 232 -16.69 -5.88 -25.29
C GLN A 232 -16.20 -4.77 -24.34
N LEU A 233 -16.85 -3.59 -24.36
CA LEU A 233 -16.61 -2.53 -23.39
C LEU A 233 -16.94 -2.98 -21.95
N ARG A 234 -18.04 -3.73 -21.74
CA ARG A 234 -18.35 -4.34 -20.43
C ARG A 234 -17.27 -5.33 -19.99
N THR A 235 -16.70 -6.11 -20.91
CA THR A 235 -15.59 -7.02 -20.61
C THR A 235 -14.36 -6.23 -20.14
N GLY A 236 -13.98 -5.17 -20.85
CA GLY A 236 -12.90 -4.25 -20.44
C GLY A 236 -13.15 -3.60 -19.08
N PHE A 237 -14.33 -3.02 -18.87
CA PHE A 237 -14.72 -2.42 -17.58
C PHE A 237 -14.78 -3.43 -16.42
N THR A 238 -15.19 -4.67 -16.67
CA THR A 238 -15.15 -5.76 -15.67
C THR A 238 -13.70 -6.09 -15.33
N LYS A 239 -12.83 -6.21 -16.34
CA LYS A 239 -11.38 -6.45 -16.17
C LYS A 239 -10.65 -5.30 -15.45
N MET A 240 -11.14 -4.06 -15.56
CA MET A 240 -10.66 -2.93 -14.73
C MET A 240 -11.11 -3.06 -13.27
N LYS A 241 -12.40 -3.34 -13.05
CA LYS A 241 -13.04 -3.44 -11.72
C LYS A 241 -12.48 -4.60 -10.90
N ASP A 242 -12.26 -5.74 -11.54
CA ASP A 242 -11.74 -6.96 -10.92
C ASP A 242 -10.19 -7.01 -10.96
N GLY A 243 -9.55 -5.87 -11.25
CA GLY A 243 -8.10 -5.71 -11.24
C GLY A 243 -7.49 -5.81 -9.83
N PRO A 244 -6.16 -5.95 -9.70
CA PRO A 244 -5.53 -6.31 -8.45
C PRO A 244 -5.51 -5.14 -7.45
N ALA A 245 -5.66 -5.45 -6.16
CA ALA A 245 -5.64 -4.44 -5.11
C ALA A 245 -4.28 -3.72 -5.03
N GLY A 246 -4.30 -2.38 -4.97
CA GLY A 246 -3.10 -1.53 -4.95
C GLY A 246 -2.48 -1.23 -6.31
N VAL A 247 -3.15 -1.59 -7.42
CA VAL A 247 -2.65 -1.45 -8.80
C VAL A 247 -3.48 -0.44 -9.59
N THR A 248 -2.83 0.44 -10.36
CA THR A 248 -3.51 1.34 -11.30
C THR A 248 -3.80 0.60 -12.60
N THR A 249 -5.07 0.53 -13.01
CA THR A 249 -5.44 -0.05 -14.30
C THR A 249 -5.60 1.06 -15.34
N LEU A 250 -4.95 0.91 -16.50
CA LEU A 250 -5.16 1.72 -17.70
C LEU A 250 -5.80 0.85 -18.78
N PHE A 251 -6.96 1.27 -19.28
CA PHE A 251 -7.68 0.58 -20.37
C PHE A 251 -7.95 1.54 -21.52
N GLY A 252 -7.54 1.18 -22.74
CA GLY A 252 -7.70 2.05 -23.89
C GLY A 252 -7.29 1.45 -25.22
N GLY A 253 -7.27 2.31 -26.23
CA GLY A 253 -7.12 1.95 -27.65
C GLY A 253 -8.22 2.60 -28.48
N ASP A 254 -8.32 2.25 -29.75
CA ASP A 254 -9.52 2.52 -30.55
C ASP A 254 -10.70 1.71 -30.02
N LEU A 255 -11.58 2.36 -29.26
CA LEU A 255 -12.76 1.71 -28.71
C LEU A 255 -13.99 1.87 -29.63
N ASN A 256 -13.87 2.58 -30.76
CA ASN A 256 -14.96 2.86 -31.71
C ASN A 256 -16.24 3.48 -31.07
N LEU A 257 -16.13 4.05 -29.87
CA LEU A 257 -17.29 4.38 -29.02
C LEU A 257 -18.02 5.66 -29.43
N ARG A 258 -19.35 5.61 -29.30
CA ARG A 258 -20.24 6.78 -29.26
C ARG A 258 -20.69 6.99 -27.81
N ASP A 259 -20.86 8.23 -27.36
CA ASP A 259 -20.97 8.53 -25.91
C ASP A 259 -22.16 7.83 -25.21
N LYS A 260 -23.28 7.59 -25.93
CA LYS A 260 -24.42 6.80 -25.45
C LYS A 260 -24.07 5.33 -25.11
N GLU A 261 -23.03 4.78 -25.72
CA GLU A 261 -22.60 3.39 -25.58
C GLU A 261 -21.82 3.18 -24.28
N VAL A 262 -21.11 4.21 -23.80
CA VAL A 262 -20.45 4.21 -22.47
C VAL A 262 -21.49 4.11 -21.35
N VAL A 263 -22.58 4.87 -21.48
CA VAL A 263 -23.73 4.81 -20.55
C VAL A 263 -24.40 3.44 -20.59
N ALA A 264 -24.55 2.84 -21.79
CA ALA A 264 -25.13 1.51 -21.95
C ALA A 264 -24.23 0.37 -21.43
N ALA A 265 -22.91 0.53 -21.47
CA ALA A 265 -21.98 -0.43 -20.88
C ALA A 265 -21.96 -0.34 -19.35
N GLY A 266 -22.09 0.86 -18.78
CA GLY A 266 -22.11 1.10 -17.34
C GLY A 266 -20.70 1.19 -16.74
N MET A 267 -20.07 2.35 -16.88
CA MET A 267 -18.72 2.60 -16.35
C MET A 267 -18.66 2.35 -14.82
N PRO A 268 -17.72 1.54 -14.30
CA PRO A 268 -17.63 1.23 -12.88
C PRO A 268 -17.29 2.46 -12.01
N GLN A 269 -17.77 2.47 -10.77
CA GLN A 269 -17.40 3.48 -9.78
C GLN A 269 -15.89 3.47 -9.54
N GLY A 270 -15.26 4.64 -9.58
CA GLY A 270 -13.80 4.81 -9.41
C GLY A 270 -13.00 4.77 -10.71
N VAL A 271 -13.62 4.39 -11.83
CA VAL A 271 -13.06 4.58 -13.18
C VAL A 271 -13.32 6.01 -13.66
N VAL A 272 -12.34 6.61 -14.36
CA VAL A 272 -12.45 7.92 -15.00
C VAL A 272 -11.97 7.85 -16.45
N ASP A 273 -12.61 8.61 -17.35
CA ASP A 273 -12.11 8.87 -18.70
C ASP A 273 -11.01 9.95 -18.63
N LEU A 274 -9.84 9.71 -19.24
CA LEU A 274 -8.69 10.59 -19.10
C LEU A 274 -8.83 11.92 -19.86
N TRP A 275 -9.61 11.98 -20.94
CA TRP A 275 -9.93 13.26 -21.58
C TRP A 275 -10.84 14.11 -20.66
N GLU A 276 -11.71 13.45 -19.89
CA GLU A 276 -12.60 14.12 -18.93
C GLU A 276 -11.85 14.55 -17.66
N ALA A 277 -10.99 13.69 -17.13
CA ALA A 277 -10.11 14.01 -15.99
C ALA A 277 -9.14 15.16 -16.31
N CYS A 278 -8.65 15.26 -17.56
CA CYS A 278 -7.80 16.35 -18.03
C CYS A 278 -8.59 17.60 -18.50
N GLY A 279 -9.83 17.79 -18.03
CA GLY A 279 -10.58 19.03 -18.21
C GLY A 279 -11.34 19.17 -19.53
N GLN A 280 -11.65 18.08 -20.24
CA GLN A 280 -12.53 18.05 -21.42
C GLN A 280 -12.13 19.00 -22.56
N ARG A 281 -10.81 19.21 -22.75
CA ARG A 281 -10.27 20.17 -23.72
C ARG A 281 -10.78 19.91 -25.16
N PRO A 282 -11.45 20.90 -25.80
CA PRO A 282 -12.02 20.73 -27.14
C PRO A 282 -11.01 20.38 -28.24
N GLU A 283 -9.79 20.93 -28.17
CA GLU A 283 -8.74 20.76 -29.18
C GLU A 283 -8.33 19.29 -29.40
N CYS A 284 -8.40 18.48 -28.33
CA CYS A 284 -8.06 17.07 -28.32
C CYS A 284 -9.28 16.13 -28.17
N LYS A 285 -10.51 16.64 -28.36
CA LYS A 285 -11.74 15.84 -28.25
C LYS A 285 -11.93 14.83 -29.39
N TRP A 286 -11.57 15.19 -30.62
CA TRP A 286 -11.81 14.38 -31.81
C TRP A 286 -10.54 13.66 -32.22
N THR A 287 -10.55 12.33 -32.12
CA THR A 287 -9.40 11.46 -32.43
C THR A 287 -9.47 10.96 -33.87
N TRP A 288 -10.68 10.73 -34.37
CA TRP A 288 -10.96 10.48 -35.79
C TRP A 288 -11.76 11.67 -36.36
N ASP A 289 -11.17 12.44 -37.29
CA ASP A 289 -11.72 13.71 -37.77
C ASP A 289 -11.52 13.87 -39.29
N THR A 290 -12.53 13.48 -40.09
CA THR A 290 -12.49 13.57 -41.57
C THR A 290 -12.63 15.00 -42.13
N ALA A 291 -12.71 16.02 -41.27
CA ALA A 291 -12.62 17.43 -41.68
C ALA A 291 -11.17 17.96 -41.59
N ARG A 292 -10.30 17.27 -40.82
CA ARG A 292 -8.88 17.65 -40.62
C ARG A 292 -7.90 16.61 -41.17
N ASN A 293 -8.25 15.33 -41.09
CA ASN A 293 -7.49 14.23 -41.67
C ASN A 293 -8.02 13.92 -43.08
N SER A 294 -7.11 13.67 -44.02
CA SER A 294 -7.40 13.42 -45.44
C SER A 294 -6.94 12.04 -45.92
N ASN A 295 -6.73 11.07 -45.01
CA ASN A 295 -6.39 9.70 -45.39
C ASN A 295 -7.60 8.92 -45.91
N LYS A 296 -8.77 9.02 -45.25
CA LYS A 296 -10.06 8.50 -45.75
C LYS A 296 -10.96 9.63 -46.22
N GLU A 297 -11.63 9.46 -47.35
CA GLU A 297 -12.59 10.44 -47.87
C GLU A 297 -14.04 10.00 -47.63
N PHE A 298 -14.76 10.71 -46.75
CA PHE A 298 -16.21 10.51 -46.60
C PHE A 298 -16.99 11.30 -47.67
N PRO A 299 -17.91 10.66 -48.44
CA PRO A 299 -18.64 11.34 -49.51
C PRO A 299 -19.68 12.33 -48.98
N GLY A 300 -19.91 13.41 -49.73
CA GLY A 300 -20.86 14.46 -49.40
C GLY A 300 -20.28 15.61 -48.55
N ARG A 301 -21.17 16.53 -48.12
CA ARG A 301 -20.80 17.74 -47.37
C ARG A 301 -20.58 17.53 -45.87
N PHE A 302 -21.14 16.46 -45.31
CA PHE A 302 -20.95 16.14 -43.89
C PHE A 302 -19.61 15.41 -43.71
N LYS A 303 -18.77 15.91 -42.80
CA LYS A 303 -17.51 15.30 -42.42
C LYS A 303 -17.61 14.79 -40.97
N PRO A 304 -17.79 13.47 -40.75
CA PRO A 304 -17.88 12.91 -39.41
C PRO A 304 -16.60 13.13 -38.60
N ARG A 305 -16.80 13.36 -37.30
CA ARG A 305 -15.76 13.52 -36.28
C ARG A 305 -16.20 12.78 -35.02
N LEU A 306 -15.36 11.90 -34.50
CA LEU A 306 -15.70 10.97 -33.43
C LEU A 306 -14.54 10.81 -32.43
N ARG A 307 -14.88 10.47 -31.18
CA ARG A 307 -13.95 10.17 -30.09
C ARG A 307 -13.91 8.65 -29.92
N PHE A 308 -13.28 7.99 -30.88
CA PHE A 308 -13.19 6.53 -30.96
C PHE A 308 -12.14 6.01 -29.99
N ASP A 309 -10.93 6.51 -30.14
CA ASP A 309 -9.80 6.31 -29.25
C ASP A 309 -10.12 6.94 -27.90
N ARG A 310 -9.97 6.16 -26.82
CA ARG A 310 -10.17 6.61 -25.44
C ARG A 310 -9.20 5.90 -24.51
N VAL A 311 -9.01 6.49 -23.33
CA VAL A 311 -8.26 5.88 -22.24
C VAL A 311 -9.04 6.10 -20.95
N TYR A 312 -9.28 5.03 -20.21
CA TYR A 312 -9.89 5.01 -18.90
C TYR A 312 -8.84 4.61 -17.86
N GLN A 313 -8.85 5.26 -16.69
CA GLN A 313 -8.02 4.90 -15.55
C GLN A 313 -8.89 4.45 -14.37
N HIS A 314 -8.49 3.36 -13.72
CA HIS A 314 -8.92 3.01 -12.38
C HIS A 314 -7.73 3.22 -11.42
N THR A 315 -7.84 4.19 -10.51
CA THR A 315 -6.85 4.37 -9.44
C THR A 315 -7.28 3.55 -8.22
N PRO A 316 -6.43 2.67 -7.67
CA PRO A 316 -6.76 1.85 -6.52
C PRO A 316 -6.81 2.72 -5.26
N SER A 317 -7.69 2.38 -4.33
CA SER A 317 -7.84 3.14 -3.08
C SER A 317 -6.67 2.94 -2.10
N SER A 318 -5.80 1.93 -2.30
CA SER A 318 -4.67 1.62 -1.40
C SER A 318 -3.39 1.29 -2.18
N SER A 319 -3.01 2.16 -3.12
CA SER A 319 -1.67 2.16 -3.69
C SER A 319 -0.67 2.77 -2.69
N THR A 320 0.63 2.57 -2.92
CA THR A 320 1.71 3.35 -2.27
C THR A 320 2.14 4.56 -3.11
N LEU A 321 1.84 4.55 -4.42
CA LEU A 321 2.20 5.60 -5.35
C LEU A 321 1.07 5.77 -6.39
N SER A 322 0.66 7.01 -6.65
CA SER A 322 -0.51 7.31 -7.48
C SER A 322 -0.12 7.95 -8.81
N ALA A 323 -0.49 7.32 -9.93
CA ALA A 323 -0.36 7.92 -11.25
C ALA A 323 -1.44 9.00 -11.46
N VAL A 324 -1.04 10.26 -11.55
CA VAL A 324 -1.93 11.42 -11.76
C VAL A 324 -1.75 11.93 -13.20
N PRO A 325 -2.79 11.94 -14.04
CA PRO A 325 -2.68 12.46 -15.40
C PRO A 325 -2.56 14.00 -15.37
N LEU A 326 -1.43 14.52 -15.83
CA LEU A 326 -1.17 15.98 -15.91
C LEU A 326 -1.54 16.58 -17.28
N HIS A 327 -1.45 15.78 -18.34
CA HIS A 327 -1.67 16.25 -19.71
C HIS A 327 -2.42 15.21 -20.55
N PHE A 328 -3.31 15.67 -21.41
CA PHE A 328 -3.93 14.89 -22.49
C PHE A 328 -3.85 15.69 -23.80
N GLY A 329 -3.25 15.08 -24.83
CA GLY A 329 -2.99 15.71 -26.12
C GLY A 329 -3.20 14.76 -27.31
N LEU A 330 -3.00 15.29 -28.52
CA LEU A 330 -3.04 14.51 -29.77
C LEU A 330 -1.70 14.59 -30.51
N VAL A 331 -1.28 13.47 -31.10
CA VAL A 331 -0.08 13.32 -31.92
C VAL A 331 -0.43 12.89 -33.35
N GLY A 332 0.55 12.95 -34.26
CA GLY A 332 0.35 12.60 -35.67
C GLY A 332 -0.31 13.67 -36.53
N LEU A 333 -0.57 14.86 -35.98
CA LEU A 333 -1.28 15.99 -36.61
C LEU A 333 -0.60 16.57 -37.87
N GLN A 334 0.62 16.14 -38.20
CA GLN A 334 1.40 16.59 -39.35
C GLN A 334 1.40 15.54 -40.47
N LYS A 335 1.31 15.99 -41.73
CA LYS A 335 1.47 15.10 -42.89
C LYS A 335 2.89 14.52 -42.94
N VAL A 336 2.99 13.27 -43.39
CA VAL A 336 4.26 12.55 -43.54
C VAL A 336 5.06 13.17 -44.69
N ILE A 337 6.32 13.51 -44.42
CA ILE A 337 7.24 14.19 -45.35
C ILE A 337 7.28 13.46 -46.70
N ASN A 338 7.22 14.23 -47.80
CA ASN A 338 7.18 13.74 -49.18
C ASN A 338 6.00 12.76 -49.43
N THR A 339 4.83 13.08 -48.87
CA THR A 339 3.52 12.47 -49.15
C THR A 339 2.39 13.51 -48.98
N GLN A 340 1.14 13.12 -49.26
CA GLN A 340 -0.06 13.85 -48.83
C GLN A 340 -0.83 13.15 -47.70
N SER A 341 -0.31 12.05 -47.17
CA SER A 341 -0.91 11.25 -46.09
C SER A 341 -0.51 11.79 -44.72
N PHE A 342 -1.40 11.65 -43.73
CA PHE A 342 -1.06 11.63 -42.32
C PHE A 342 -0.55 10.22 -41.92
N PRO A 343 0.09 10.04 -40.75
CA PRO A 343 0.63 8.73 -40.35
C PRO A 343 -0.46 7.65 -40.17
N SER A 344 -1.66 8.07 -39.81
CA SER A 344 -2.91 7.30 -39.73
C SER A 344 -4.08 8.24 -40.07
N ASP A 345 -5.28 7.71 -40.34
CA ASP A 345 -6.51 8.51 -40.34
C ASP A 345 -7.02 8.85 -38.92
N HIS A 346 -6.58 8.08 -37.92
CA HIS A 346 -6.66 8.44 -36.50
C HIS A 346 -5.51 9.37 -36.06
N TRP A 347 -5.81 10.26 -35.11
CA TRP A 347 -4.82 10.97 -34.30
C TRP A 347 -4.53 10.18 -33.03
N GLY A 348 -3.26 9.89 -32.75
CA GLY A 348 -2.87 9.21 -31.52
C GLY A 348 -3.14 10.09 -30.30
N ILE A 349 -3.54 9.48 -29.19
CA ILE A 349 -3.64 10.14 -27.88
C ILE A 349 -2.27 10.04 -27.19
N ILE A 350 -1.84 11.13 -26.56
CA ILE A 350 -0.72 11.15 -25.62
C ILE A 350 -1.19 11.62 -24.24
N VAL A 351 -0.73 10.93 -23.19
CA VAL A 351 -1.00 11.26 -21.78
C VAL A 351 0.31 11.28 -21.00
N HIS A 352 0.59 12.38 -20.31
CA HIS A 352 1.71 12.44 -19.35
C HIS A 352 1.17 12.26 -17.93
N PHE A 353 1.78 11.36 -17.18
CA PHE A 353 1.45 11.07 -15.78
C PHE A 353 2.59 11.50 -14.85
N GLU A 354 2.24 12.12 -13.73
CA GLU A 354 3.10 12.28 -12.57
C GLU A 354 2.90 11.10 -11.62
N MET A 355 3.98 10.63 -10.99
CA MET A 355 3.94 9.56 -9.99
C MET A 355 4.06 10.18 -8.59
N VAL A 356 2.90 10.37 -7.96
CA VAL A 356 2.75 11.21 -6.76
C VAL A 356 2.62 10.36 -5.51
N LEU A 357 3.39 10.70 -4.47
CA LEU A 357 3.24 10.20 -3.10
C LEU A 357 2.41 11.21 -2.27
N ARG A 358 1.21 10.83 -1.87
CA ARG A 358 0.27 11.69 -1.15
C ARG A 358 0.46 11.60 0.36
N VAL A 359 1.37 12.42 0.87
CA VAL A 359 1.66 12.55 2.31
C VAL A 359 0.66 13.52 2.98
N GLY A 360 0.17 13.18 4.17
CA GLY A 360 -0.73 14.02 4.96
C GLY A 360 -0.55 13.90 6.47
N SER A 361 -1.41 14.57 7.25
CA SER A 361 -1.50 14.38 8.70
C SER A 361 -2.94 14.46 9.18
N TRP A 362 -3.28 13.73 10.25
CA TRP A 362 -4.64 13.66 10.78
C TRP A 362 -4.64 13.55 12.32
N ASN A 363 -5.31 14.50 12.99
CA ASN A 363 -5.67 14.36 14.40
C ASN A 363 -6.89 13.43 14.56
N VAL A 364 -6.66 12.20 15.03
CA VAL A 364 -7.69 11.15 15.11
C VAL A 364 -8.49 11.13 16.42
N LEU A 365 -8.26 12.10 17.32
CA LEU A 365 -9.06 12.34 18.54
C LEU A 365 -9.39 11.07 19.35
N SER A 366 -8.36 10.25 19.64
CA SER A 366 -8.38 8.94 20.32
C SER A 366 -8.63 7.72 19.41
N LEU A 367 -7.54 6.99 19.19
CA LEU A 367 -7.39 5.71 18.48
C LEU A 367 -6.54 4.78 19.36
N SER A 368 -7.08 4.42 20.52
CA SER A 368 -6.34 3.73 21.60
C SER A 368 -6.21 2.22 21.41
N ASP A 369 -6.99 1.63 20.51
CA ASP A 369 -6.95 0.22 20.14
C ASP A 369 -7.34 0.02 18.65
N ASP A 370 -7.16 -1.20 18.15
CA ASP A 370 -7.26 -1.51 16.71
C ASP A 370 -8.68 -1.41 16.13
N ARG A 371 -9.74 -1.33 16.95
CA ARG A 371 -11.14 -1.45 16.48
C ARG A 371 -11.59 -0.36 15.52
N ARG A 372 -10.87 0.77 15.46
CA ARG A 372 -11.15 1.88 14.55
C ARG A 372 -10.17 1.99 13.37
N LEU A 373 -9.13 1.16 13.31
CA LEU A 373 -8.19 1.15 12.18
C LEU A 373 -8.87 0.83 10.83
N PRO A 374 -9.83 -0.12 10.72
CA PRO A 374 -10.51 -0.36 9.44
C PRO A 374 -11.28 0.86 8.91
N LEU A 375 -11.86 1.66 9.81
CA LEU A 375 -12.57 2.90 9.44
C LEU A 375 -11.59 3.98 8.99
N LEU A 376 -10.48 4.17 9.72
CA LEU A 376 -9.44 5.11 9.35
C LEU A 376 -8.78 4.73 8.02
N SER A 377 -8.42 3.46 7.83
CA SER A 377 -7.89 2.94 6.57
C SER A 377 -8.88 3.13 5.42
N GLY A 378 -10.18 2.92 5.64
CA GLY A 378 -11.22 3.17 4.64
C GLY A 378 -11.28 4.65 4.23
N GLU A 379 -11.18 5.58 5.18
CA GLU A 379 -11.17 7.02 4.90
C GLU A 379 -9.86 7.51 4.25
N LEU A 380 -8.70 7.02 4.70
CA LEU A 380 -7.41 7.26 4.04
C LEU A 380 -7.44 6.76 2.59
N SER A 381 -8.03 5.58 2.38
CA SER A 381 -8.22 5.00 1.05
C SER A 381 -9.16 5.86 0.18
N ARG A 382 -10.26 6.35 0.75
CA ARG A 382 -11.23 7.24 0.09
C ARG A 382 -10.61 8.58 -0.30
N LEU A 383 -9.68 9.09 0.51
CA LEU A 383 -8.93 10.32 0.25
C LEU A 383 -7.67 10.12 -0.61
N ARG A 384 -7.28 8.85 -0.88
CA ARG A 384 -6.03 8.47 -1.54
C ARG A 384 -4.82 9.08 -0.84
N VAL A 385 -4.64 8.79 0.45
CA VAL A 385 -3.49 9.27 1.25
C VAL A 385 -2.54 8.10 1.45
N ASP A 386 -1.35 8.16 0.85
CA ASP A 386 -0.39 7.05 0.83
C ASP A 386 0.41 6.97 2.14
N ILE A 387 0.75 8.12 2.75
CA ILE A 387 1.42 8.22 4.07
C ILE A 387 0.69 9.24 4.94
N VAL A 388 0.45 8.93 6.21
CA VAL A 388 -0.22 9.85 7.15
C VAL A 388 0.44 9.93 8.53
N GLY A 389 0.77 11.15 8.96
CA GLY A 389 1.17 11.45 10.34
C GLY A 389 -0.04 11.53 11.28
N LEU A 390 -0.22 10.55 12.17
CA LEU A 390 -1.42 10.43 13.01
C LEU A 390 -1.20 10.99 14.43
N SER A 391 -1.91 12.07 14.76
CA SER A 391 -1.82 12.71 16.08
C SER A 391 -2.98 12.36 17.02
N GLU A 392 -2.74 12.43 18.33
CA GLU A 392 -3.70 12.09 19.39
C GLU A 392 -4.30 10.67 19.34
N MET A 393 -3.56 9.66 18.86
CA MET A 393 -3.98 8.26 19.03
C MET A 393 -4.29 7.90 20.49
N ARG A 394 -3.50 8.42 21.46
CA ARG A 394 -3.58 8.04 22.90
C ARG A 394 -3.37 6.53 23.15
N ARG A 395 -2.75 5.84 22.19
CA ARG A 395 -2.32 4.44 22.24
C ARG A 395 -1.05 4.32 23.11
N PRO A 396 -1.01 3.40 24.10
CA PRO A 396 0.17 3.20 24.95
C PRO A 396 1.19 2.26 24.30
N GLY A 397 2.44 2.32 24.80
CA GLY A 397 3.56 1.54 24.26
C GLY A 397 3.94 1.95 22.83
N SER A 398 4.85 1.19 22.22
CA SER A 398 5.20 1.28 20.80
C SER A 398 4.89 -0.03 20.08
N GLY A 399 4.73 0.03 18.76
CA GLY A 399 4.53 -1.16 17.95
C GLY A 399 4.13 -0.89 16.50
N GLU A 400 3.79 -1.98 15.82
CA GLU A 400 3.36 -2.05 14.42
C GLU A 400 2.09 -2.91 14.34
N THR A 401 1.18 -2.56 13.43
CA THR A 401 -0.01 -3.37 13.10
C THR A 401 -0.52 -2.98 11.72
N SER A 402 -1.12 -3.91 10.97
CA SER A 402 -1.63 -3.64 9.61
C SER A 402 -3.15 -3.80 9.54
N SER A 403 -3.83 -2.85 8.91
CA SER A 403 -5.29 -2.84 8.77
C SER A 403 -5.73 -2.13 7.49
N GLY A 404 -6.64 -2.73 6.72
CA GLY A 404 -7.25 -2.10 5.53
C GLY A 404 -6.24 -1.57 4.50
N GLY A 405 -5.15 -2.30 4.24
CA GLY A 405 -4.08 -1.90 3.31
C GLY A 405 -2.93 -1.10 3.93
N TYR A 406 -3.15 -0.43 5.06
CA TYR A 406 -2.15 0.40 5.74
C TYR A 406 -1.42 -0.35 6.84
N THR A 407 -0.13 -0.02 7.04
CA THR A 407 0.63 -0.39 8.24
C THR A 407 0.79 0.82 9.15
N TYR A 408 0.47 0.63 10.42
CA TYR A 408 0.41 1.65 11.46
C TYR A 408 1.55 1.46 12.45
N TYR A 409 2.55 2.34 12.36
CA TYR A 409 3.60 2.47 13.37
C TYR A 409 3.15 3.45 14.46
N TRP A 410 3.39 3.12 15.73
CA TRP A 410 3.12 4.04 16.84
C TRP A 410 4.20 3.98 17.92
N SER A 411 4.33 5.08 18.67
CA SER A 411 5.13 5.16 19.88
C SER A 411 4.44 6.05 20.92
N GLY A 412 4.36 5.55 22.16
CA GLY A 412 3.57 6.13 23.23
C GLY A 412 4.00 5.60 24.60
N MET A 413 3.73 6.37 25.65
CA MET A 413 4.13 6.01 27.02
C MET A 413 3.31 4.82 27.54
N SER A 414 3.95 3.92 28.27
CA SER A 414 3.35 2.69 28.84
C SER A 414 2.16 2.91 29.78
N ASN A 415 1.97 4.14 30.27
CA ASN A 415 0.92 4.54 31.21
C ASN A 415 -0.20 5.40 30.57
N GLY A 416 -0.21 5.56 29.24
CA GLY A 416 -1.32 6.19 28.47
C GLY A 416 -1.60 7.67 28.72
N HIS A 417 -0.97 8.30 29.71
CA HIS A 417 -1.28 9.66 30.16
C HIS A 417 -0.28 10.70 29.61
N ARG A 418 -0.67 11.38 28.53
CA ARG A 418 -0.22 12.76 28.28
C ARG A 418 -0.86 13.67 29.34
N GLU A 419 -0.07 14.13 30.31
CA GLU A 419 -0.21 15.53 30.69
C GLU A 419 0.37 16.35 29.51
N PRO A 420 -0.28 17.43 29.07
CA PRO A 420 0.21 18.23 27.96
C PRO A 420 1.55 18.87 28.35
N TYR A 421 2.62 18.55 27.63
CA TYR A 421 3.91 19.20 27.82
C TYR A 421 3.84 20.58 27.16
N THR A 422 3.67 21.64 27.96
CA THR A 422 3.23 22.95 27.46
C THR A 422 4.33 23.86 26.94
N LYS A 423 5.63 23.55 27.06
CA LYS A 423 6.69 24.47 26.60
C LYS A 423 6.63 24.76 25.10
N LEU A 424 6.33 23.78 24.24
CA LEU A 424 6.10 24.00 22.80
C LEU A 424 4.77 24.75 22.49
N LYS A 425 4.10 25.32 23.49
CA LYS A 425 3.06 26.37 23.30
C LYS A 425 3.59 27.78 23.53
N ASP A 426 4.76 27.94 24.14
CA ASP A 426 5.51 29.19 24.04
C ASP A 426 6.07 29.28 22.61
N LEU A 427 5.77 30.39 21.95
CA LEU A 427 6.19 30.68 20.59
C LEU A 427 7.72 30.83 20.49
N THR A 428 8.37 31.28 21.57
CA THR A 428 9.83 31.45 21.66
C THR A 428 10.54 30.10 21.62
N CYS A 429 10.26 29.23 22.60
CA CYS A 429 10.76 27.87 22.68
C CYS A 429 10.42 27.03 21.42
N ALA A 430 9.24 27.23 20.83
CA ALA A 430 8.85 26.55 19.59
C ALA A 430 9.65 27.03 18.37
N HIS A 431 9.92 28.33 18.25
CA HIS A 431 10.72 28.90 17.17
C HIS A 431 12.20 28.52 17.29
N GLU A 432 12.79 28.65 18.48
CA GLU A 432 14.16 28.22 18.77
C GLU A 432 14.38 26.74 18.44
N TYR A 433 13.48 25.87 18.91
CA TYR A 433 13.52 24.43 18.59
C TYR A 433 13.43 24.19 17.07
N ALA A 434 12.52 24.85 16.36
CA ALA A 434 12.37 24.68 14.91
C ALA A 434 13.63 25.12 14.14
N VAL A 435 14.24 26.25 14.50
CA VAL A 435 15.45 26.77 13.86
C VAL A 435 16.64 25.84 14.10
N VAL A 436 16.87 25.40 15.35
CA VAL A 436 18.01 24.52 15.67
C VAL A 436 17.83 23.13 15.03
N VAL A 437 16.61 22.57 15.04
CA VAL A 437 16.31 21.30 14.37
C VAL A 437 16.55 21.42 12.86
N SER A 438 16.03 22.46 12.20
CA SER A 438 16.22 22.62 10.74
C SER A 438 17.69 22.78 10.37
N ASN A 439 18.47 23.53 11.14
CA ASN A 439 19.89 23.72 10.89
C ASN A 439 20.71 22.43 11.02
N ARG A 440 20.37 21.54 11.98
CA ARG A 440 21.03 20.22 12.12
C ARG A 440 20.57 19.22 11.06
N ILE A 441 19.27 19.25 10.70
CA ILE A 441 18.69 18.38 9.68
C ILE A 441 19.24 18.68 8.28
N ASN A 442 19.60 19.93 7.96
CA ASN A 442 20.21 20.28 6.68
C ASN A 442 21.51 19.50 6.37
N VAL A 443 22.21 18.98 7.39
CA VAL A 443 23.42 18.16 7.23
C VAL A 443 23.11 16.74 6.74
N LEU A 444 21.87 16.25 6.94
CA LEU A 444 21.44 14.91 6.51
C LEU A 444 21.40 14.74 4.98
N GLY A 445 21.33 15.83 4.22
CA GLY A 445 21.29 15.80 2.75
C GLY A 445 22.60 15.33 2.08
N ALA A 446 23.61 14.94 2.86
CA ALA A 446 24.87 14.37 2.41
C ALA A 446 25.09 12.93 2.90
N LEU A 447 24.04 12.25 3.40
CA LEU A 447 24.09 10.85 3.82
C LEU A 447 23.33 9.96 2.82
N GLU A 448 24.00 8.94 2.31
CA GLU A 448 23.45 8.00 1.31
C GLU A 448 22.80 6.76 1.95
N ASP A 449 23.25 6.35 3.15
CA ASP A 449 22.61 5.25 3.89
C ASP A 449 21.34 5.71 4.62
N ASN A 450 20.23 5.05 4.30
CA ASN A 450 18.93 5.24 4.93
C ASN A 450 18.92 4.90 6.43
N VAL A 451 19.77 3.97 6.90
CA VAL A 451 19.83 3.59 8.32
C VAL A 451 20.56 4.66 9.13
N GLU A 452 21.75 5.09 8.70
CA GLU A 452 22.49 6.19 9.31
C GLU A 452 21.73 7.52 9.24
N LEU A 453 21.05 7.81 8.13
CA LEU A 453 20.20 9.00 7.98
C LEU A 453 19.07 8.98 9.01
N TRP A 454 18.37 7.85 9.19
CA TRP A 454 17.29 7.74 10.18
C TRP A 454 17.78 7.86 11.62
N ASP A 455 18.84 7.15 12.00
CA ASP A 455 19.36 7.22 13.37
C ASP A 455 20.05 8.56 13.67
N THR A 456 20.59 9.26 12.66
CA THR A 456 21.09 10.63 12.81
C THR A 456 19.95 11.64 12.91
N PHE A 457 18.91 11.58 12.06
CA PHE A 457 17.69 12.38 12.20
C PHE A 457 17.08 12.26 13.60
N LYS A 458 16.93 11.02 14.07
CA LYS A 458 16.39 10.67 15.38
C LYS A 458 17.28 11.17 16.52
N ARG A 459 18.60 11.02 16.42
CA ARG A 459 19.58 11.54 17.38
C ARG A 459 19.51 13.06 17.48
N GLU A 460 19.64 13.78 16.38
CA GLU A 460 19.67 15.26 16.39
C GLU A 460 18.33 15.86 16.79
N THR A 461 17.21 15.27 16.38
CA THR A 461 15.87 15.71 16.82
C THR A 461 15.68 15.52 18.33
N LEU A 462 16.06 14.36 18.88
CA LEU A 462 15.95 14.09 20.33
C LEU A 462 16.92 14.92 21.16
N GLN A 463 18.14 15.15 20.67
CA GLN A 463 19.15 15.96 21.35
C GLN A 463 18.77 17.45 21.33
N THR A 464 18.29 17.97 20.20
CA THR A 464 17.76 19.35 20.12
C THR A 464 16.52 19.53 21.00
N ALA A 465 15.65 18.52 21.08
CA ALA A 465 14.53 18.53 22.02
C ALA A 465 15.02 18.56 23.47
N LYS A 466 16.04 17.78 23.82
CA LYS A 466 16.65 17.80 25.16
C LYS A 466 17.27 19.16 25.51
N GLU A 467 17.87 19.85 24.54
CA GLU A 467 18.49 21.17 24.73
C GLU A 467 17.46 22.30 24.81
N CYS A 468 16.63 22.50 23.76
CA CYS A 468 15.67 23.62 23.69
C CYS A 468 14.46 23.43 24.63
N ILE A 469 14.05 22.18 24.88
CA ILE A 469 12.81 21.87 25.61
C ILE A 469 13.12 21.35 27.03
N GLY A 470 14.22 20.62 27.24
CA GLY A 470 14.62 20.14 28.56
C GLY A 470 13.83 18.93 29.07
N GLU A 471 14.46 18.12 29.92
CA GLU A 471 13.88 16.87 30.43
C GLU A 471 12.62 17.09 31.28
N ARG A 472 11.66 16.16 31.20
CA ARG A 472 10.45 16.18 32.03
C ARG A 472 10.81 15.78 33.47
N PRO A 473 10.59 16.63 34.50
CA PRO A 473 10.85 16.25 35.88
C PRO A 473 9.98 15.06 36.29
N ARG A 474 10.56 14.06 36.96
CA ARG A 474 9.82 12.92 37.50
C ARG A 474 8.76 13.41 38.48
N SER A 475 7.49 13.08 38.22
CA SER A 475 6.34 13.55 38.99
C SER A 475 6.39 13.09 40.46
N ARG A 476 6.94 13.91 41.35
CA ARG A 476 6.86 13.76 42.82
C ARG A 476 5.42 14.01 43.31
N ARG A 477 4.48 13.12 42.99
CA ARG A 477 3.09 13.11 43.49
C ARG A 477 2.83 11.87 44.34
N GLY A 478 3.61 11.72 45.42
CA GLY A 478 3.18 10.94 46.58
C GLY A 478 2.29 11.82 47.48
N PHE A 479 1.49 11.21 48.34
CA PHE A 479 0.74 11.94 49.38
C PHE A 479 1.60 12.33 50.60
N VAL A 480 2.88 11.93 50.59
CA VAL A 480 3.84 12.03 51.69
C VAL A 480 4.60 13.36 51.61
N ALA A 481 4.63 14.12 52.69
CA ALA A 481 5.30 15.42 52.77
C ALA A 481 6.83 15.29 52.90
N THR A 482 7.55 16.38 52.65
CA THR A 482 9.03 16.41 52.68
C THR A 482 9.59 16.02 54.04
N GLU A 483 9.05 16.56 55.15
CA GLU A 483 9.42 16.20 56.54
C GLU A 483 9.36 14.67 56.76
N THR A 484 8.33 14.03 56.18
CA THR A 484 8.09 12.60 56.30
C THR A 484 9.09 11.78 55.47
N LEU A 485 9.51 12.27 54.30
CA LEU A 485 10.56 11.64 53.48
C LEU A 485 11.94 11.80 54.12
N GLU A 486 12.24 12.97 54.68
CA GLU A 486 13.46 13.27 55.43
C GLU A 486 13.58 12.33 56.64
N ASN A 487 12.51 12.20 57.43
CA ASN A 487 12.51 11.31 58.60
C ASN A 487 12.56 9.81 58.23
N ILE A 488 12.11 9.42 57.04
CA ILE A 488 12.30 8.07 56.48
C ILE A 488 13.76 7.84 56.05
N GLU A 489 14.45 8.87 55.57
CA GLU A 489 15.88 8.81 55.23
C GLU A 489 16.75 8.75 56.49
N GLU A 490 16.48 9.58 57.51
CA GLU A 490 17.08 9.50 58.84
C GLU A 490 16.87 8.11 59.47
N SER A 491 15.65 7.55 59.36
CA SER A 491 15.36 6.18 59.80
C SER A 491 16.21 5.15 59.06
N ARG A 492 16.52 5.37 57.78
CA ARG A 492 17.35 4.46 56.98
C ARG A 492 18.82 4.55 57.39
N THR A 493 19.37 5.76 57.54
CA THR A 493 20.78 5.96 57.95
C THR A 493 21.02 5.44 59.36
N ALA A 494 20.12 5.69 60.32
CA ALA A 494 20.19 5.11 61.66
C ALA A 494 20.18 3.57 61.64
N ARG A 495 19.39 2.95 60.75
CA ARG A 495 19.37 1.48 60.56
C ARG A 495 20.68 0.95 59.98
N HIS A 496 21.29 1.65 59.01
CA HIS A 496 22.60 1.27 58.46
C HIS A 496 23.74 1.45 59.48
N ALA A 497 23.67 2.49 60.31
CA ALA A 497 24.59 2.73 61.43
C ALA A 497 24.36 1.81 62.65
N ARG A 498 23.40 0.86 62.58
CA ARG A 498 22.98 -0.06 63.67
C ARG A 498 22.53 0.62 64.97
N ASN A 499 22.21 1.92 64.96
CA ASN A 499 21.74 2.64 66.14
C ASN A 499 20.26 2.32 66.43
N GLN A 500 20.01 1.34 67.30
CA GLN A 500 18.67 0.80 67.56
C GLN A 500 17.73 1.81 68.22
N ASP A 501 18.19 2.61 69.18
CA ASP A 501 17.35 3.60 69.88
C ASP A 501 16.97 4.78 68.98
N GLN A 502 17.92 5.26 68.20
CA GLN A 502 17.67 6.30 67.20
C GLN A 502 16.70 5.77 66.13
N TYR A 503 16.91 4.57 65.61
CA TYR A 503 15.96 3.93 64.69
C TYR A 503 14.56 3.73 65.33
N GLY A 504 14.49 3.32 66.60
CA GLY A 504 13.25 3.10 67.34
C GLY A 504 12.46 4.38 67.63
N SER A 505 13.13 5.53 67.79
CA SER A 505 12.47 6.84 67.90
C SER A 505 12.02 7.37 66.54
N LEU A 506 12.88 7.35 65.52
CA LEU A 506 12.58 7.82 64.17
C LEU A 506 11.48 6.98 63.50
N SER A 507 11.49 5.65 63.65
CA SER A 507 10.43 4.76 63.14
C SER A 507 9.06 5.06 63.78
N ARG A 508 9.02 5.55 65.03
CA ARG A 508 7.78 6.02 65.67
C ARG A 508 7.34 7.38 65.09
N ARG A 509 8.26 8.35 64.92
CA ARG A 509 7.96 9.65 64.29
C ARG A 509 7.45 9.48 62.85
N THR A 510 8.14 8.68 62.03
CA THR A 510 7.74 8.31 60.66
C THR A 510 6.31 7.75 60.59
N ARG A 511 5.92 6.84 61.49
CA ARG A 511 4.54 6.30 61.52
C ARG A 511 3.49 7.37 61.87
N THR A 512 3.83 8.33 62.71
CA THR A 512 2.95 9.46 63.06
C THR A 512 2.82 10.45 61.91
N LEU A 513 3.93 10.80 61.26
CA LEU A 513 3.95 11.68 60.10
C LEU A 513 3.19 11.09 58.90
N LEU A 514 3.39 9.80 58.59
CA LEU A 514 2.64 9.10 57.53
C LEU A 514 1.12 9.04 57.78
N ARG A 515 0.67 9.01 59.05
CA ARG A 515 -0.76 9.12 59.39
C ARG A 515 -1.27 10.53 59.14
N LYS A 516 -0.58 11.55 59.68
CA LYS A 516 -0.88 12.98 59.50
C LYS A 516 -0.98 13.35 58.01
N ASP A 517 -0.08 12.84 57.17
CA ASP A 517 -0.10 13.06 55.72
C ASP A 517 -1.23 12.32 55.00
N LYS A 518 -1.53 11.07 55.41
CA LYS A 518 -2.68 10.34 54.88
C LYS A 518 -4.00 11.02 55.22
N GLU A 519 -4.16 11.49 56.46
CA GLU A 519 -5.35 12.23 56.92
C GLU A 519 -5.51 13.55 56.17
N ARG A 520 -4.42 14.30 55.99
CA ARG A 520 -4.38 15.52 55.16
C ARG A 520 -4.83 15.21 53.73
N TYR A 521 -4.24 14.20 53.09
CA TYR A 521 -4.61 13.80 51.72
C TYR A 521 -6.08 13.38 51.59
N VAL A 522 -6.62 12.64 52.56
CA VAL A 522 -8.04 12.25 52.57
C VAL A 522 -8.96 13.46 52.75
N ARG A 523 -8.57 14.43 53.61
CA ARG A 523 -9.34 15.66 53.84
C ARG A 523 -9.39 16.55 52.60
N ASN A 524 -8.23 16.90 52.02
CA ASN A 524 -8.15 17.66 50.78
C ASN A 524 -8.95 16.99 49.64
N LEU A 525 -8.95 15.65 49.58
CA LEU A 525 -9.69 14.90 48.57
C LEU A 525 -11.21 14.85 48.82
N ALA A 526 -11.68 15.11 50.05
CA ALA A 526 -13.09 15.34 50.35
C ALA A 526 -13.50 16.79 50.01
N GLU A 527 -12.67 17.77 50.35
CA GLU A 527 -12.83 19.18 49.96
C GLU A 527 -12.91 19.34 48.43
N ASP A 528 -12.06 18.62 47.67
CA ASP A 528 -12.13 18.50 46.21
C ASP A 528 -13.50 17.96 45.72
N VAL A 529 -14.06 16.96 46.41
CA VAL A 529 -15.37 16.36 46.06
C VAL A 529 -16.49 17.37 46.29
N GLU A 530 -16.52 18.01 47.45
CA GLU A 530 -17.53 19.01 47.80
C GLU A 530 -17.47 20.23 46.87
N GLY A 531 -16.28 20.77 46.63
CA GLY A 531 -16.07 21.87 45.68
C GLY A 531 -16.51 21.51 44.25
N HIS A 532 -16.23 20.30 43.78
CA HIS A 532 -16.71 19.83 42.47
C HIS A 532 -18.21 19.55 42.42
N LEU A 533 -18.85 19.11 43.52
CA LEU A 533 -20.31 18.94 43.57
C LEU A 533 -21.02 20.29 43.59
N ASN A 534 -20.53 21.26 44.39
CA ASN A 534 -21.06 22.62 44.46
C ASN A 534 -20.92 23.36 43.12
N ALA A 535 -19.83 23.12 42.37
CA ALA A 535 -19.64 23.62 41.01
C ALA A 535 -20.37 22.80 39.91
N ASN A 536 -21.25 21.85 40.29
CA ASN A 536 -21.99 20.93 39.41
C ASN A 536 -21.08 20.10 38.45
N ALA A 537 -19.81 19.94 38.80
CA ALA A 537 -18.77 19.29 38.03
C ALA A 537 -18.71 17.78 38.30
N LEU A 538 -19.78 17.07 37.91
CA LEU A 538 -20.00 15.65 38.22
C LEU A 538 -18.84 14.71 37.79
N ARG A 539 -18.18 14.97 36.66
CA ARG A 539 -17.07 14.14 36.16
C ARG A 539 -15.81 14.24 37.04
N PRO A 540 -15.31 15.44 37.41
CA PRO A 540 -14.30 15.60 38.46
C PRO A 540 -14.69 15.00 39.81
N ALA A 541 -15.89 15.31 40.33
CA ALA A 541 -16.35 14.79 41.63
C ALA A 541 -16.31 13.25 41.71
N TYR A 542 -16.84 12.57 40.69
CA TYR A 542 -16.86 11.10 40.64
C TYR A 542 -15.44 10.49 40.55
N ARG A 543 -14.47 11.18 39.94
CA ARG A 543 -13.06 10.75 39.91
C ARG A 543 -12.40 10.86 41.28
N ALA A 544 -12.69 11.91 42.04
CA ALA A 544 -12.17 12.08 43.40
C ALA A 544 -12.81 11.06 44.38
N LEU A 545 -14.14 10.87 44.32
CA LEU A 545 -14.84 9.78 45.01
C LEU A 545 -14.26 8.39 44.71
N LYS A 546 -13.89 8.11 43.46
CA LYS A 546 -13.26 6.82 43.10
C LYS A 546 -11.87 6.62 43.73
N LYS A 547 -11.12 7.70 44.01
CA LYS A 547 -9.85 7.65 44.76
C LYS A 547 -10.07 7.44 46.27
N LEU A 548 -11.13 8.00 46.86
CA LEU A 548 -11.51 7.71 48.25
C LEU A 548 -11.97 6.25 48.42
N ARG A 549 -12.70 5.71 47.44
CA ARG A 549 -13.30 4.36 47.49
C ARG A 549 -12.39 3.23 46.98
N SER A 550 -11.14 3.49 46.62
CA SER A 550 -10.22 2.43 46.18
C SER A 550 -9.70 1.63 47.37
N LYS A 551 -10.03 0.33 47.43
CA LYS A 551 -9.36 -0.61 48.33
C LYS A 551 -7.84 -0.56 48.07
N SER A 552 -7.04 -0.65 49.13
CA SER A 552 -5.59 -0.79 49.02
C SER A 552 -5.23 -1.94 48.07
N PRO A 553 -4.24 -1.79 47.16
CA PRO A 553 -3.78 -2.90 46.35
C PRO A 553 -3.23 -4.00 47.27
N SER A 554 -3.72 -5.22 47.10
CA SER A 554 -3.46 -6.35 48.02
C SER A 554 -2.10 -7.03 47.84
N ARG A 555 -1.23 -6.50 46.96
CA ARG A 555 0.11 -7.04 46.69
C ARG A 555 1.09 -5.87 46.58
N ALA A 556 2.19 -5.93 47.32
CA ALA A 556 3.40 -5.22 46.93
C ALA A 556 3.99 -5.90 45.69
N SER A 557 4.54 -5.13 44.76
CA SER A 557 5.28 -5.68 43.62
C SER A 557 6.60 -6.30 44.10
N ALA A 558 6.96 -7.48 43.56
CA ALA A 558 8.22 -8.14 43.87
C ALA A 558 9.41 -7.19 43.67
N ILE A 559 10.27 -7.09 44.69
CA ILE A 559 11.45 -6.23 44.64
C ILE A 559 12.55 -6.95 43.84
N ARG A 560 13.14 -6.23 42.89
CA ARG A 560 14.33 -6.66 42.13
C ARG A 560 15.54 -5.84 42.56
N ALA A 561 16.72 -6.45 42.54
CA ALA A 561 18.00 -5.77 42.69
C ALA A 561 18.44 -5.13 41.36
N ALA A 562 19.57 -4.41 41.38
CA ALA A 562 20.10 -3.70 40.21
C ALA A 562 20.64 -4.61 39.10
N ASP A 563 20.83 -5.90 39.40
CA ASP A 563 21.14 -7.02 38.48
C ASP A 563 19.87 -7.72 37.96
N GLU A 564 18.71 -7.06 38.07
CA GLU A 564 17.34 -7.56 37.82
C GLU A 564 16.89 -8.78 38.64
N ARG A 565 17.73 -9.33 39.52
CA ARG A 565 17.44 -10.53 40.29
C ARG A 565 16.30 -10.29 41.28
N LEU A 566 15.35 -11.22 41.36
CA LEU A 566 14.27 -11.16 42.36
C LEU A 566 14.87 -11.28 43.78
N VAL A 567 14.54 -10.31 44.65
CA VAL A 567 15.01 -10.25 46.05
C VAL A 567 13.96 -10.80 47.01
N SER A 568 12.68 -10.77 46.63
CA SER A 568 11.59 -11.34 47.41
C SER A 568 10.43 -11.78 46.50
N ASP A 569 10.03 -13.04 46.61
CA ASP A 569 8.68 -13.48 46.25
C ASP A 569 7.94 -13.90 47.53
N MET A 570 6.61 -13.96 47.48
CA MET A 570 5.73 -14.24 48.62
C MET A 570 4.51 -15.03 48.16
N GLU A 571 4.67 -16.35 48.02
CA GLU A 571 3.57 -17.28 48.22
C GLU A 571 3.29 -17.35 49.71
N GLY A 572 2.13 -16.84 50.13
CA GLY A 572 1.92 -16.42 51.51
C GLY A 572 1.25 -17.47 52.39
N ASN A 573 1.72 -17.57 53.63
CA ASN A 573 0.81 -17.76 54.76
C ASN A 573 1.31 -17.01 56.00
N GLY A 574 0.47 -16.88 57.03
CA GLY A 574 0.71 -15.93 58.12
C GLY A 574 1.54 -16.43 59.30
N SER A 575 2.32 -15.51 59.87
CA SER A 575 2.78 -15.46 61.28
C SER A 575 4.08 -16.19 61.69
N ILE A 576 4.63 -15.68 62.80
CA ILE A 576 5.70 -16.21 63.68
C ILE A 576 7.17 -15.96 63.25
N HIS A 577 8.01 -15.82 64.28
CA HIS A 577 9.40 -15.35 64.34
C HIS A 577 10.45 -16.23 63.63
N GLY A 578 11.65 -15.67 63.40
CA GLY A 578 12.88 -16.44 63.19
C GLY A 578 14.09 -15.58 62.81
N GLU A 579 15.24 -15.88 63.41
CA GLU A 579 16.57 -15.41 62.98
C GLU A 579 17.37 -16.59 62.35
N CYS A 580 18.64 -16.35 62.00
CA CYS A 580 19.66 -17.35 61.61
C CYS A 580 19.57 -18.01 60.20
N ILE A 581 20.66 -18.56 59.63
CA ILE A 581 22.04 -18.04 59.46
C ILE A 581 22.82 -18.90 58.42
N LEU A 582 23.74 -18.26 57.67
CA LEU A 582 24.92 -18.77 56.91
C LEU A 582 24.93 -20.12 56.11
N LEU A 583 25.33 -19.99 54.84
CA LEU A 583 26.36 -20.78 54.09
C LEU A 583 26.39 -22.32 54.10
N SER A 584 26.35 -22.94 52.90
CA SER A 584 27.52 -23.65 52.28
C SER A 584 27.12 -24.39 50.97
N ALA A 585 28.11 -24.99 50.29
CA ALA A 585 28.04 -25.81 49.06
C ALA A 585 29.26 -26.79 49.07
N PRO A 586 29.59 -27.60 48.03
CA PRO A 586 28.92 -27.97 46.78
C PRO A 586 28.87 -29.53 46.54
N HIS A 587 29.11 -29.99 45.29
CA HIS A 587 29.31 -31.39 44.82
C HIS A 587 28.04 -32.25 44.53
N SER A 588 28.03 -33.20 43.58
CA SER A 588 28.85 -33.44 42.36
C SER A 588 28.31 -34.60 41.51
N LEU A 589 28.47 -34.55 40.17
CA LEU A 589 28.41 -35.70 39.22
C LEU A 589 27.04 -36.44 39.13
N SER A 590 26.70 -37.24 38.12
CA SER A 590 27.23 -37.49 36.76
C SER A 590 26.03 -37.78 35.82
N GLY A 591 26.20 -37.67 34.49
CA GLY A 591 25.10 -37.88 33.52
C GLY A 591 24.77 -39.35 33.23
N TRP A 592 23.91 -39.59 32.24
CA TRP A 592 23.86 -40.70 31.26
C TRP A 592 22.58 -40.53 30.38
N THR A 593 22.48 -41.22 29.23
CA THR A 593 21.46 -40.99 28.18
C THR A 593 20.75 -42.26 27.73
N SER A 594 19.44 -42.20 27.40
CA SER A 594 18.77 -43.03 26.36
C SER A 594 17.27 -42.69 26.21
N GLN A 595 16.55 -43.37 25.30
CA GLN A 595 15.19 -43.04 24.83
C GLN A 595 14.21 -44.25 24.87
N SER A 596 12.92 -43.94 24.68
CA SER A 596 11.87 -44.73 23.99
C SER A 596 10.96 -45.76 24.72
N SER A 597 9.67 -45.41 24.73
CA SER A 597 8.38 -46.15 24.68
C SER A 597 8.30 -47.64 24.28
N CYS A 598 7.34 -48.42 24.86
CA CYS A 598 6.09 -48.90 24.17
C CYS A 598 5.21 -50.02 24.85
N ARG A 599 3.93 -49.68 25.17
CA ARG A 599 2.66 -50.41 24.83
C ARG A 599 2.26 -51.79 25.51
N PRO A 600 1.07 -52.45 25.21
CA PRO A 600 0.15 -53.04 26.25
C PRO A 600 -0.20 -54.56 26.09
N PRO A 601 -1.19 -55.15 26.83
CA PRO A 601 -2.22 -56.01 26.19
C PRO A 601 -3.61 -56.28 26.90
N ALA A 602 -4.62 -56.69 26.08
CA ALA A 602 -5.65 -57.78 26.19
C ALA A 602 -6.68 -57.96 27.37
N ALA A 603 -7.69 -58.85 27.16
CA ALA A 603 -8.88 -59.12 28.02
C ALA A 603 -9.64 -60.46 27.74
N ARG A 604 -10.61 -60.86 28.61
CA ARG A 604 -11.75 -61.85 28.50
C ARG A 604 -12.42 -62.02 29.91
N THR A 605 -13.58 -62.63 30.25
CA THR A 605 -14.76 -63.39 29.69
C THR A 605 -15.95 -63.21 30.71
N LEU A 606 -17.18 -63.79 30.75
CA LEU A 606 -17.97 -64.85 30.06
C LEU A 606 -19.52 -64.53 30.15
N SER A 607 -20.42 -65.51 30.38
CA SER A 607 -21.90 -65.42 30.59
C SER A 607 -22.36 -66.41 31.71
N SER A 608 -23.62 -66.71 32.11
CA SER A 608 -25.06 -66.52 31.73
C SER A 608 -25.93 -67.01 32.95
N LEU A 609 -27.28 -67.01 33.14
CA LEU A 609 -28.61 -66.65 32.54
C LEU A 609 -29.65 -66.70 33.75
N THR A 610 -30.99 -66.47 33.76
CA THR A 610 -32.13 -66.28 32.81
C THR A 610 -32.90 -64.93 33.10
N GLY A 611 -34.24 -64.69 33.09
CA GLY A 611 -35.49 -65.49 33.05
C GLY A 611 -36.82 -64.69 32.87
N THR A 612 -37.94 -65.15 33.45
CA THR A 612 -39.36 -64.81 33.09
C THR A 612 -40.24 -64.09 34.15
N ALA A 613 -41.07 -63.11 33.72
CA ALA A 613 -42.56 -63.03 33.92
C ALA A 613 -43.23 -61.65 34.27
N SER A 614 -43.69 -60.92 33.22
CA SER A 614 -45.05 -60.34 33.01
C SER A 614 -45.72 -59.20 33.84
N VAL A 615 -46.57 -58.43 33.12
CA VAL A 615 -47.71 -57.53 33.49
C VAL A 615 -47.47 -56.06 33.95
N ALA A 616 -48.40 -55.18 33.51
CA ALA A 616 -48.77 -53.83 33.98
C ALA A 616 -48.18 -52.56 33.27
N MET A 617 -49.01 -51.96 32.41
CA MET A 617 -49.05 -50.53 32.02
C MET A 617 -50.35 -49.91 32.65
N PRO A 618 -50.78 -48.62 32.50
CA PRO A 618 -50.67 -47.73 31.31
C PRO A 618 -50.53 -46.20 31.58
N LEU A 619 -50.77 -45.39 30.52
CA LEU A 619 -50.95 -43.91 30.43
C LEU A 619 -49.65 -43.06 30.47
N ALA A 620 -49.16 -42.39 29.39
CA ALA A 620 -49.72 -41.41 28.42
C ALA A 620 -49.58 -39.94 28.92
N SER A 621 -49.21 -38.90 28.13
CA SER A 621 -49.08 -38.67 26.66
C SER A 621 -47.81 -37.82 26.37
N ARG A 622 -47.08 -37.84 25.22
CA ARG A 622 -47.41 -37.45 23.82
C ARG A 622 -48.06 -36.04 23.69
N LEU A 623 -47.74 -35.11 22.77
CA LEU A 623 -46.73 -34.87 21.69
C LEU A 623 -46.72 -33.30 21.45
N PHE A 624 -46.00 -32.59 20.55
CA PHE A 624 -45.14 -32.86 19.38
C PHE A 624 -44.16 -31.65 19.12
N CYS A 625 -43.68 -31.46 17.88
CA CYS A 625 -43.04 -30.25 17.30
C CYS A 625 -43.89 -29.78 16.09
N PRO A 626 -43.94 -28.48 15.68
CA PRO A 626 -43.23 -28.08 14.43
C PRO A 626 -42.91 -26.55 14.27
N GLN A 627 -42.40 -26.21 13.08
CA GLN A 627 -42.39 -24.88 12.40
C GLN A 627 -43.11 -25.02 11.03
N PRO A 628 -43.33 -23.98 10.19
CA PRO A 628 -43.63 -22.54 10.42
C PRO A 628 -44.81 -22.00 9.53
N SER A 629 -44.98 -20.66 9.47
CA SER A 629 -45.42 -19.84 8.31
C SER A 629 -46.85 -19.22 8.21
N ALA A 630 -46.88 -18.08 7.50
CA ALA A 630 -47.95 -17.48 6.65
C ALA A 630 -49.15 -16.66 7.21
N ALA A 631 -49.20 -15.39 6.75
CA ALA A 631 -50.33 -14.67 6.12
C ALA A 631 -51.46 -13.94 6.91
N ALA A 632 -51.35 -12.59 6.95
CA ALA A 632 -52.27 -11.61 6.31
C ALA A 632 -53.51 -10.97 7.04
N LEU A 633 -53.74 -9.70 6.66
CA LEU A 633 -54.98 -8.87 6.68
C LEU A 633 -55.58 -8.30 8.00
N GLY A 634 -55.41 -6.97 8.20
CA GLY A 634 -56.50 -6.00 7.94
C GLY A 634 -57.16 -5.20 9.08
N CYS A 635 -56.96 -3.86 9.08
CA CYS A 635 -57.82 -2.80 9.70
C CYS A 635 -57.94 -2.80 11.25
N LEU A 636 -58.17 -1.70 12.01
CA LEU A 636 -58.34 -0.23 11.85
C LEU A 636 -58.10 0.40 13.27
N SER A 637 -58.08 1.71 13.62
CA SER A 637 -58.33 3.02 12.97
C SER A 637 -57.60 4.16 13.75
N ASP A 638 -57.79 5.43 13.32
CA ASP A 638 -57.70 6.71 14.07
C ASP A 638 -56.35 7.24 14.63
N GLY A 639 -56.15 8.58 14.54
CA GLY A 639 -55.06 9.27 15.25
C GLY A 639 -54.36 10.50 14.61
N LEU A 640 -55.00 11.29 13.73
CA LEU A 640 -54.34 12.49 13.16
C LEU A 640 -54.02 13.59 14.19
N LYS A 641 -52.82 14.20 14.08
CA LYS A 641 -52.69 15.66 13.84
C LYS A 641 -51.28 16.12 13.43
N LEU A 642 -51.25 17.01 12.45
CA LEU A 642 -50.09 17.77 11.98
C LEU A 642 -50.30 19.26 12.25
N ALA A 643 -49.22 19.98 12.58
CA ALA A 643 -49.09 21.43 12.41
C ALA A 643 -47.66 21.68 11.88
N ARG A 644 -47.41 22.20 10.67
CA ARG A 644 -47.82 23.49 10.08
C ARG A 644 -47.37 24.69 10.91
N GLY A 645 -46.30 25.35 10.46
CA GLY A 645 -45.93 26.71 10.87
C GLY A 645 -46.61 27.81 10.02
N PRO A 646 -46.47 29.08 10.40
CA PRO A 646 -47.05 30.23 9.69
C PRO A 646 -46.16 30.76 8.54
N PRO A 647 -46.69 31.64 7.65
CA PRO A 647 -46.08 31.95 6.35
C PRO A 647 -45.31 33.28 6.29
N LEU A 648 -44.69 33.52 5.13
CA LEU A 648 -44.16 34.82 4.67
C LEU A 648 -45.27 35.88 4.51
N LEU A 649 -44.87 37.15 4.62
CA LEU A 649 -45.65 38.31 4.20
C LEU A 649 -44.68 39.41 3.74
N GLU A 650 -44.88 39.95 2.53
CA GLU A 650 -44.12 41.09 2.01
C GLU A 650 -44.78 42.41 2.44
N ALA A 651 -43.98 43.45 2.73
CA ALA A 651 -44.20 44.86 2.35
C ALA A 651 -43.37 45.86 3.20
N GLN A 652 -42.21 46.26 2.67
CA GLN A 652 -41.63 47.62 2.59
C GLN A 652 -40.10 47.58 2.44
#